data_AF-A0AA39XIZ2-F1
#
_entry.id   AF-A0AA39XIZ2-F1
#
_cell.length_a   1.000
_cell.length_b   1.000
_cell.length_c   1.000
_cell.angle_alpha   90.00
_cell.angle_beta   90.00
_cell.angle_gamma   90.00
#
_symmetry.space_group_name_H-M   'P 1'
#
loop_
_entity.id
_entity.type
_entity.pdbx_description
1 polymer ?
#
loop_
_entity_poly.entity_id
_entity_poly.type
_entity_poly.pdbx_seq_one_letter_code
_entity_poly.pdbx_strand_id
1 'polypeptide(L)'
;MYSFIFPIFLSITVSWADPLHEQDTLLWMQQSVASVNGFFQQPWACGGSDPGLQDMRQFHLNWHCANPDRGPDNFGNRFFGFHKQFLQGYNSYLASVGSPRVQVWEPGPEKPIPPGYQGRPRGTACTDCQAIPPEWLAPPDGMLNTFRSASALGWALIRWHNDNHGFVASASAEAGASGRCSGGRPDMGCAAWSPNDPIFYSYHHVFDEIQDNWRTLQPTDVAIVLDRSGSMALPGSTGSTSTRLDAAKSAAAMFADLVDETGGHKIGMVSFSTQASSSPDMPLTDPAAAPGVLAAALARLTADGMTSIGDGLIKGQALVASGAEERKAILLMTDGEENRAPMIRDAYGPLGDATHVCSIGLGTSLTLNGPKMSQLAERQGGIYISTPDDLELKKFFVFCFANIFDSFVGEDPLDVLEANELVSAPTVHRAVGDEKVTFILGWDNETSPLRLAITTPSGSVLDLNAPDVTSKVGPSWHIVRIKTPYFGETDGDWTARVVRPVTSFVNGFTPRSFVNASDGLELFRAELSVLCGGPNDCRHILYYEDQPLNLLDSFDTQSSVYADGLAQMTGRGILGNVTMATNATEFDSLLRDVKQYDLLVYSSQFAKSAQTYDARLAEILCARLIKSIVSDTRGTTIPGATDILKCAGAGPGQSSKEYTHIYSANSSFVSWPAEIQQPPDVPFPPHPLFPADSRRSSVQATYNNDTRHPAVIAVGASLASRQRYFVTVLTRGRAKVKPWLYRNNTYTLEDLHPTFRLPITHRPPCGFSSVNATVTITRPLASTSNLTLNANAPTSTTLAGDTLGPRAAAAQVLGPDRATPPTTTITLPLWDDGTHGDTVAGDHFYETAVPPDLVRFDGEYHLHARFRLCTTNCGRGAGTGNETCGAQETCILREAHQTIFVTAGLAPSGTKVSVQNLGVGNGGRARASVKVTPGDARGTLLGPGFAEQLVVTRVGDVVVEAMREFDGRGTYEILVSYVRVEGARMVVAMFGRPGGNVTVALP
;
A
#
# COMPACT_ATOMS: atom_id res chain seq x y z
N MET A 1 33.60 -19.05 -17.05
CA MET A 1 33.35 -18.79 -18.49
C MET A 1 32.28 -19.76 -18.97
N TYR A 2 31.02 -19.41 -18.81
CA TYR A 2 29.89 -20.08 -19.45
C TYR A 2 28.98 -18.96 -19.97
N SER A 3 29.15 -18.60 -21.25
CA SER A 3 28.25 -17.68 -21.93
C SER A 3 27.05 -18.48 -22.40
N PHE A 4 26.00 -18.56 -21.59
CA PHE A 4 24.68 -18.99 -22.04
C PHE A 4 23.92 -17.78 -22.58
N ILE A 5 24.16 -17.48 -23.85
CA ILE A 5 23.23 -16.70 -24.68
C ILE A 5 22.19 -17.72 -25.15
N PHE A 6 21.05 -17.82 -24.46
CA PHE A 6 19.88 -18.52 -24.98
C PHE A 6 18.97 -17.48 -25.63
N PRO A 7 18.82 -17.49 -26.97
CA PRO A 7 17.74 -16.75 -27.61
C PRO A 7 16.44 -17.55 -27.41
N ILE A 8 15.38 -16.87 -26.99
CA ILE A 8 14.00 -17.36 -27.05
C ILE A 8 13.70 -17.61 -28.53
N PHE A 9 13.82 -18.86 -28.96
CA PHE A 9 13.39 -19.30 -30.29
C PHE A 9 11.90 -19.63 -30.21
N LEU A 10 11.05 -18.70 -30.64
CA LEU A 10 9.68 -19.03 -31.03
C LEU A 10 9.49 -18.61 -32.48
N SER A 11 9.32 -19.60 -33.37
CA SER A 11 8.86 -19.39 -34.74
C SER A 11 7.35 -19.15 -34.68
N ILE A 12 6.94 -17.92 -34.40
CA ILE A 12 5.52 -17.57 -34.35
C ILE A 12 5.05 -17.36 -35.80
N THR A 13 4.29 -18.32 -36.31
CA THR A 13 3.27 -18.00 -37.32
C THR A 13 2.24 -17.13 -36.61
N VAL A 14 1.93 -15.98 -37.19
CA VAL A 14 1.07 -14.94 -36.61
C VAL A 14 -0.27 -15.54 -36.19
N SER A 15 -0.42 -15.87 -34.90
CA SER A 15 -1.71 -16.16 -34.28
C SER A 15 -2.21 -14.88 -33.63
N TRP A 16 -3.40 -14.48 -34.02
CA TRP A 16 -4.16 -13.43 -33.34
C TRP A 16 -4.48 -13.92 -31.92
N ALA A 17 -4.48 -13.02 -30.94
CA ALA A 17 -4.93 -13.33 -29.59
C ALA A 17 -6.30 -14.01 -29.66
N ASP A 18 -6.39 -15.24 -29.17
CA ASP A 18 -7.63 -15.98 -29.14
C ASP A 18 -8.51 -15.43 -28.01
N PRO A 19 -9.70 -14.87 -28.30
CA PRO A 19 -10.62 -14.42 -27.25
C PRO A 19 -11.07 -15.55 -26.30
N LEU A 20 -10.77 -16.81 -26.63
CA LEU A 20 -11.12 -18.00 -25.85
C LEU A 20 -9.91 -18.73 -25.20
N HIS A 21 -8.68 -18.19 -25.27
CA HIS A 21 -7.44 -18.75 -24.69
C HIS A 21 -7.04 -20.17 -25.17
N GLU A 22 -7.77 -20.79 -26.09
CA GLU A 22 -7.57 -22.17 -26.53
C GLU A 22 -6.28 -22.31 -27.35
N GLN A 23 -6.04 -21.40 -28.29
CA GLN A 23 -4.85 -21.45 -29.14
C GLN A 23 -3.54 -21.27 -28.35
N ASP A 24 -3.52 -20.34 -27.40
CA ASP A 24 -2.36 -20.09 -26.53
C ASP A 24 -2.06 -21.32 -25.67
N THR A 25 -3.11 -21.95 -25.12
CA THR A 25 -2.99 -23.19 -24.35
C THR A 25 -2.39 -24.32 -25.19
N LEU A 26 -2.86 -24.51 -26.44
CA LEU A 26 -2.36 -25.55 -27.35
C LEU A 26 -0.87 -25.37 -27.67
N LEU A 27 -0.41 -24.13 -27.84
CA LEU A 27 0.99 -23.80 -28.08
C LEU A 27 1.86 -24.02 -26.82
N TRP A 28 1.33 -23.68 -25.64
CA TRP A 28 1.98 -23.99 -24.37
C TRP A 28 2.19 -25.50 -24.16
N MET A 29 1.20 -26.33 -24.53
CA MET A 29 1.33 -27.79 -24.39
C MET A 29 2.45 -28.41 -25.21
N GLN A 30 2.86 -27.74 -26.29
CA GLN A 30 3.94 -28.20 -27.17
C GLN A 30 5.32 -27.76 -26.68
N GLN A 31 5.39 -26.88 -25.67
CA GLN A 31 6.66 -26.44 -25.09
C GLN A 31 7.31 -27.57 -24.30
N SER A 32 8.64 -27.63 -24.39
CA SER A 32 9.44 -28.48 -23.53
C SER A 32 9.61 -27.83 -22.15
N VAL A 33 9.55 -28.60 -21.07
CA VAL A 33 9.82 -28.08 -19.70
C VAL A 33 11.18 -27.39 -19.61
N ALA A 34 12.19 -27.92 -20.33
CA ALA A 34 13.55 -27.35 -20.32
C ALA A 34 13.62 -25.96 -20.97
N SER A 35 12.62 -25.57 -21.76
CA SER A 35 12.51 -24.24 -22.36
C SER A 35 11.92 -23.19 -21.41
N VAL A 36 11.40 -23.62 -20.26
CA VAL A 36 10.77 -22.75 -19.28
C VAL A 36 11.73 -22.49 -18.11
N ASN A 37 12.14 -21.24 -17.94
CA ASN A 37 13.15 -20.85 -16.94
C ASN A 37 12.70 -21.20 -15.50
N GLY A 38 13.56 -21.91 -14.76
CA GLY A 38 13.45 -22.07 -13.31
C GLY A 38 12.54 -23.20 -12.81
N PHE A 39 12.30 -24.24 -13.61
CA PHE A 39 11.48 -25.39 -13.18
C PHE A 39 12.18 -26.28 -12.12
N PHE A 40 11.40 -26.91 -11.22
CA PHE A 40 11.89 -27.91 -10.25
C PHE A 40 12.55 -29.09 -10.99
N GLN A 41 13.25 -29.96 -10.25
CA GLN A 41 13.74 -31.22 -10.82
C GLN A 41 12.59 -31.96 -11.52
N GLN A 42 12.82 -32.37 -12.76
CA GLN A 42 11.83 -33.03 -13.60
C GLN A 42 11.25 -34.28 -12.90
N PRO A 43 9.92 -34.38 -12.70
CA PRO A 43 9.29 -35.56 -12.11
C PRO A 43 9.57 -36.79 -12.96
N TRP A 44 9.89 -37.91 -12.30
CA TRP A 44 10.24 -39.16 -12.97
C TRP A 44 9.08 -39.75 -13.78
N ALA A 45 9.39 -40.53 -14.81
CA ALA A 45 8.38 -41.22 -15.58
C ALA A 45 7.54 -42.16 -14.70
N CYS A 46 6.25 -42.28 -14.98
CA CYS A 46 5.39 -43.31 -14.39
C CYS A 46 6.04 -44.69 -14.61
N GLY A 47 6.53 -45.34 -13.54
CA GLY A 47 7.26 -46.62 -13.63
C GLY A 47 8.78 -46.55 -13.37
N GLY A 48 9.36 -45.37 -13.11
CA GLY A 48 10.64 -45.27 -12.39
C GLY A 48 11.91 -45.14 -13.23
N SER A 49 11.88 -44.42 -14.34
CA SER A 49 13.10 -44.01 -15.08
C SER A 49 13.23 -42.49 -15.18
N ASP A 50 14.46 -42.02 -15.44
CA ASP A 50 14.71 -40.62 -15.83
C ASP A 50 13.91 -40.30 -17.11
N PRO A 51 13.03 -39.29 -17.08
CA PRO A 51 12.04 -39.03 -18.13
C PRO A 51 12.61 -38.35 -19.39
N GLY A 52 13.89 -37.96 -19.44
CA GLY A 52 14.42 -37.22 -20.58
C GLY A 52 13.65 -35.92 -20.84
N LEU A 53 13.65 -35.41 -22.09
CA LEU A 53 12.92 -34.20 -22.44
C LEU A 53 11.39 -34.44 -22.39
N GLN A 54 10.69 -33.69 -21.54
CA GLN A 54 9.23 -33.76 -21.39
C GLN A 54 8.54 -32.54 -22.01
N ASP A 55 7.37 -32.76 -22.61
CA ASP A 55 6.40 -31.70 -22.89
C ASP A 55 5.60 -31.35 -21.62
N MET A 56 4.82 -30.26 -21.63
CA MET A 56 4.09 -29.81 -20.45
C MET A 56 3.04 -30.81 -19.95
N ARG A 57 2.46 -31.62 -20.84
CA ARG A 57 1.47 -32.66 -20.46
C ARG A 57 2.13 -33.83 -19.75
N GLN A 58 3.26 -34.30 -20.29
CA GLN A 58 4.03 -35.38 -19.70
C GLN A 58 4.57 -34.98 -18.33
N PHE A 59 5.00 -33.72 -18.17
CA PHE A 59 5.41 -33.15 -16.89
C PHE A 59 4.30 -33.22 -15.84
N HIS A 60 3.09 -32.78 -16.21
CA HIS A 60 1.93 -32.84 -15.31
C HIS A 60 1.56 -34.28 -14.94
N LEU A 61 1.48 -35.19 -15.92
CA LEU A 61 1.20 -36.61 -15.66
C LEU A 61 2.23 -37.24 -14.72
N ASN A 62 3.52 -36.99 -14.97
CA ASN A 62 4.61 -37.56 -14.17
C ASN A 62 4.60 -37.03 -12.74
N TRP A 63 4.17 -35.79 -12.49
CA TRP A 63 3.97 -35.29 -11.13
C TRP A 63 2.94 -36.15 -10.38
N HIS A 64 1.80 -36.47 -11.00
CA HIS A 64 0.76 -37.34 -10.40
C HIS A 64 1.22 -38.78 -10.20
N CYS A 65 2.18 -39.29 -10.98
CA CYS A 65 2.72 -40.63 -10.81
C CYS A 65 3.83 -40.74 -9.76
N ALA A 66 4.67 -39.71 -9.64
CA ALA A 66 5.91 -39.77 -8.86
C ALA A 66 5.78 -39.21 -7.44
N ASN A 67 4.81 -38.32 -7.19
CA ASN A 67 4.79 -37.45 -6.01
C ASN A 67 3.63 -37.66 -5.00
N PRO A 68 2.43 -38.16 -5.34
CA PRO A 68 1.33 -38.20 -4.36
C PRO A 68 1.50 -39.24 -3.24
N ASP A 69 2.24 -40.34 -3.45
CA ASP A 69 2.15 -41.53 -2.57
C ASP A 69 3.44 -41.97 -1.86
N ARG A 70 4.54 -41.19 -1.90
CA ARG A 70 5.86 -41.68 -1.42
C ARG A 70 6.36 -41.10 -0.09
N GLY A 71 5.60 -40.24 0.60
CA GLY A 71 5.88 -39.87 1.99
C GLY A 71 5.03 -38.71 2.53
N PRO A 72 4.64 -38.73 3.81
CA PRO A 72 3.82 -37.66 4.43
C PRO A 72 4.59 -36.34 4.61
N ASP A 73 5.91 -36.39 4.62
CA ASP A 73 6.76 -35.23 4.90
C ASP A 73 6.83 -34.30 3.67
N ASN A 74 6.46 -33.03 3.88
CA ASN A 74 6.57 -31.94 2.92
C ASN A 74 5.60 -32.00 1.71
N PHE A 75 4.49 -32.75 1.79
CA PHE A 75 3.50 -32.87 0.71
C PHE A 75 2.98 -31.50 0.24
N GLY A 76 2.54 -30.65 1.17
CA GLY A 76 1.89 -29.38 0.82
C GLY A 76 2.81 -28.44 0.06
N ASN A 77 4.07 -28.30 0.48
CA ASN A 77 5.04 -27.47 -0.23
C ASN A 77 5.30 -27.96 -1.65
N ARG A 78 5.30 -29.28 -1.89
CA ARG A 78 5.42 -29.84 -3.24
C ARG A 78 4.14 -29.66 -4.05
N PHE A 79 2.97 -29.84 -3.43
CA PHE A 79 1.67 -29.64 -4.05
C PHE A 79 1.54 -28.20 -4.53
N PHE A 80 1.63 -27.23 -3.63
CA PHE A 80 1.48 -25.83 -3.99
C PHE A 80 2.65 -25.32 -4.84
N GLY A 81 3.88 -25.73 -4.54
CA GLY A 81 5.05 -25.34 -5.33
C GLY A 81 4.94 -25.79 -6.79
N PHE A 82 4.45 -27.00 -7.03
CA PHE A 82 4.20 -27.48 -8.39
C PHE A 82 3.13 -26.68 -9.12
N HIS A 83 1.97 -26.44 -8.50
CA HIS A 83 0.89 -25.65 -9.10
C HIS A 83 1.33 -24.21 -9.40
N LYS A 84 1.97 -23.55 -8.43
CA LYS A 84 2.50 -22.19 -8.57
C LYS A 84 3.50 -22.11 -9.72
N GLN A 85 4.45 -23.03 -9.79
CA GLN A 85 5.42 -23.08 -10.87
C GLN A 85 4.77 -23.29 -12.25
N PHE A 86 3.79 -24.20 -12.34
CA PHE A 86 3.08 -24.47 -13.58
C PHE A 86 2.33 -23.22 -14.08
N LEU A 87 1.64 -22.51 -13.17
CA LEU A 87 0.94 -21.26 -13.45
C LEU A 87 1.90 -20.13 -13.83
N GLN A 88 3.01 -19.97 -13.10
CA GLN A 88 4.03 -18.95 -13.41
C GLN A 88 4.69 -19.21 -14.76
N GLY A 89 4.94 -20.48 -15.09
CA GLY A 89 5.43 -20.89 -16.41
C GLY A 89 4.45 -20.48 -17.51
N TYR A 90 3.17 -20.77 -17.33
CA TYR A 90 2.13 -20.40 -18.29
C TYR A 90 1.98 -18.89 -18.44
N ASN A 91 1.93 -18.13 -17.33
CA ASN A 91 1.91 -16.66 -17.37
C ASN A 91 3.17 -16.07 -18.00
N SER A 92 4.33 -16.71 -17.86
CA SER A 92 5.57 -16.31 -18.55
C SER A 92 5.46 -16.53 -20.06
N TYR A 93 4.83 -17.63 -20.47
CA TYR A 93 4.52 -17.89 -21.87
C TYR A 93 3.52 -16.87 -22.43
N LEU A 94 2.41 -16.60 -21.74
CA LEU A 94 1.42 -15.59 -22.13
C LEU A 94 2.06 -14.21 -22.27
N ALA A 95 2.94 -13.84 -21.33
CA ALA A 95 3.72 -12.61 -21.42
C ALA A 95 4.62 -12.57 -22.67
N SER A 96 5.15 -13.70 -23.14
CA SER A 96 6.00 -13.76 -24.34
C SER A 96 5.22 -13.57 -25.65
N VAL A 97 3.93 -13.91 -25.67
CA VAL A 97 3.03 -13.73 -26.82
C VAL A 97 2.15 -12.49 -26.72
N GLY A 98 2.21 -11.77 -25.58
CA GLY A 98 1.48 -10.53 -25.35
C GLY A 98 0.04 -10.71 -24.85
N SER A 99 -0.30 -11.91 -24.37
CA SER A 99 -1.62 -12.23 -23.83
C SER A 99 -1.75 -11.81 -22.36
N PRO A 100 -2.98 -11.51 -21.87
CA PRO A 100 -3.25 -11.23 -20.46
C PRO A 100 -2.82 -12.37 -19.52
N ARG A 101 -2.58 -12.05 -18.25
CA ARG A 101 -2.41 -13.07 -17.21
C ARG A 101 -3.71 -13.79 -16.95
N VAL A 102 -3.62 -15.08 -16.61
CA VAL A 102 -4.78 -15.89 -16.24
C VAL A 102 -5.38 -15.41 -14.93
N GLN A 103 -6.66 -15.00 -14.96
CA GLN A 103 -7.44 -14.67 -13.76
C GLN A 103 -7.88 -15.92 -12.99
N VAL A 104 -8.12 -15.76 -11.69
CA VAL A 104 -8.65 -16.84 -10.83
C VAL A 104 -10.09 -17.12 -11.20
N TRP A 105 -10.44 -18.39 -11.33
CA TRP A 105 -11.84 -18.81 -11.39
C TRP A 105 -12.23 -19.53 -10.10
N GLU A 106 -13.34 -19.08 -9.52
CA GLU A 106 -13.94 -19.70 -8.34
C GLU A 106 -14.91 -20.81 -8.76
N PRO A 107 -14.64 -22.09 -8.41
CA PRO A 107 -15.60 -23.15 -8.61
C PRO A 107 -16.75 -23.02 -7.62
N GLY A 108 -17.94 -23.40 -8.05
CA GLY A 108 -19.12 -23.51 -7.20
C GLY A 108 -20.34 -23.90 -8.01
N PRO A 109 -21.44 -24.27 -7.34
CA PRO A 109 -22.65 -24.68 -8.01
C PRO A 109 -23.14 -23.56 -8.93
N GLU A 110 -23.44 -23.89 -10.18
CA GLU A 110 -23.93 -22.98 -11.22
C GLU A 110 -22.94 -21.86 -11.62
N LYS A 111 -21.70 -21.88 -11.14
CA LYS A 111 -20.70 -20.88 -11.54
C LYS A 111 -20.36 -21.05 -13.04
N PRO A 112 -20.40 -19.98 -13.84
CA PRO A 112 -20.12 -20.07 -15.27
C PRO A 112 -18.63 -20.36 -15.50
N ILE A 113 -18.33 -21.36 -16.32
CA ILE A 113 -16.96 -21.67 -16.76
C ILE A 113 -16.55 -20.68 -17.86
N PRO A 114 -15.57 -19.78 -17.63
CA PRO A 114 -15.34 -18.66 -18.55
C PRO A 114 -14.84 -19.01 -19.95
N PRO A 115 -13.92 -19.97 -20.15
CA PRO A 115 -13.50 -20.36 -21.49
C PRO A 115 -14.42 -21.44 -22.08
N GLY A 116 -14.79 -21.25 -23.35
CA GLY A 116 -15.33 -22.34 -24.16
C GLY A 116 -14.20 -23.32 -24.52
N TYR A 117 -14.51 -24.60 -24.69
CA TYR A 117 -13.51 -25.61 -25.05
C TYR A 117 -14.12 -26.88 -25.63
N GLN A 118 -13.62 -27.35 -26.78
CA GLN A 118 -14.03 -28.62 -27.42
C GLN A 118 -15.55 -28.89 -27.40
N GLY A 119 -16.34 -27.89 -27.83
CA GLY A 119 -17.80 -27.99 -27.88
C GLY A 119 -18.52 -27.49 -26.63
N ARG A 120 -17.84 -27.32 -25.48
CA ARG A 120 -18.39 -26.64 -24.29
C ARG A 120 -18.54 -25.16 -24.61
N PRO A 121 -19.77 -24.60 -24.63
CA PRO A 121 -19.94 -23.17 -24.80
C PRO A 121 -19.24 -22.37 -23.69
N ARG A 122 -18.84 -21.15 -24.03
CA ARG A 122 -18.37 -20.17 -23.05
C ARG A 122 -19.48 -19.87 -22.05
N GLY A 123 -19.17 -19.89 -20.75
CA GLY A 123 -20.10 -19.61 -19.68
C GLY A 123 -20.99 -20.79 -19.27
N THR A 124 -20.71 -22.01 -19.73
CA THR A 124 -21.42 -23.21 -19.26
C THR A 124 -21.37 -23.30 -17.74
N ALA A 125 -22.53 -23.45 -17.11
CA ALA A 125 -22.64 -23.58 -15.66
C ALA A 125 -22.00 -24.88 -15.16
N CYS A 126 -21.20 -24.81 -14.11
CA CYS A 126 -20.73 -26.01 -13.41
C CYS A 126 -21.73 -26.40 -12.31
N THR A 127 -22.79 -27.13 -12.65
CA THR A 127 -23.87 -27.50 -11.73
C THR A 127 -23.38 -28.26 -10.48
N ASP A 128 -22.46 -29.21 -10.65
CA ASP A 128 -21.98 -30.07 -9.57
C ASP A 128 -20.73 -29.54 -8.85
N CYS A 129 -20.14 -28.42 -9.32
CA CYS A 129 -18.93 -27.89 -8.71
C CYS A 129 -19.16 -27.54 -7.24
N GLN A 130 -18.17 -27.81 -6.40
CA GLN A 130 -18.19 -27.47 -4.98
C GLN A 130 -17.59 -26.09 -4.76
N ALA A 131 -18.32 -25.26 -4.02
CA ALA A 131 -17.82 -23.97 -3.54
C ALA A 131 -16.65 -24.16 -2.56
N ILE A 132 -15.91 -23.08 -2.31
CA ILE A 132 -14.85 -23.09 -1.30
C ILE A 132 -15.46 -23.31 0.09
N PRO A 133 -14.97 -24.31 0.85
CA PRO A 133 -15.40 -24.54 2.22
C PRO A 133 -15.11 -23.34 3.14
N PRO A 134 -16.00 -23.00 4.10
CA PRO A 134 -15.83 -21.85 5.00
C PRO A 134 -14.54 -21.88 5.82
N GLU A 135 -14.02 -23.07 6.15
CA GLU A 135 -12.76 -23.21 6.87
C GLU A 135 -11.55 -22.63 6.13
N TRP A 136 -11.63 -22.42 4.81
CA TRP A 136 -10.57 -21.83 4.00
C TRP A 136 -10.74 -20.32 3.78
N LEU A 137 -11.76 -19.72 4.37
CA LEU A 137 -11.89 -18.26 4.47
C LEU A 137 -10.96 -17.73 5.57
N ALA A 138 -10.48 -16.52 5.37
CA ALA A 138 -9.71 -15.78 6.36
C ALA A 138 -10.63 -15.34 7.52
N PRO A 139 -10.06 -15.15 8.72
CA PRO A 139 -10.77 -14.48 9.81
C PRO A 139 -11.36 -13.12 9.37
N PRO A 140 -12.51 -12.71 9.92
CA PRO A 140 -13.25 -13.35 11.02
C PRO A 140 -14.20 -14.50 10.58
N ASP A 141 -14.40 -14.72 9.27
CA ASP A 141 -15.45 -15.63 8.77
C ASP A 141 -15.02 -17.08 8.59
N GLY A 142 -13.71 -17.34 8.51
CA GLY A 142 -13.18 -18.68 8.38
C GLY A 142 -12.05 -18.99 9.35
N MET A 143 -11.45 -20.16 9.12
CA MET A 143 -10.44 -20.75 10.00
C MET A 143 -9.11 -20.96 9.27
N LEU A 144 -8.84 -20.22 8.20
CA LEU A 144 -7.64 -20.40 7.39
C LEU A 144 -6.37 -20.25 8.23
N ASN A 145 -6.36 -19.35 9.21
CA ASN A 145 -5.23 -19.17 10.14
C ASN A 145 -4.94 -20.40 11.03
N THR A 146 -5.85 -21.36 11.15
CA THR A 146 -5.69 -22.52 12.04
C THR A 146 -4.89 -23.67 11.44
N PHE A 147 -4.66 -23.67 10.12
CA PHE A 147 -3.80 -24.64 9.46
C PHE A 147 -2.34 -24.43 9.88
N ARG A 148 -1.74 -25.45 10.50
CA ARG A 148 -0.42 -25.34 11.15
C ARG A 148 0.78 -25.43 10.20
N SER A 149 0.57 -25.88 8.96
CA SER A 149 1.62 -26.01 7.95
C SER A 149 1.03 -26.08 6.56
N ALA A 150 1.86 -25.82 5.54
CA ALA A 150 1.46 -26.00 4.14
C ALA A 150 0.97 -27.43 3.86
N SER A 151 1.54 -28.45 4.52
CA SER A 151 1.11 -29.85 4.36
C SER A 151 -0.28 -30.10 4.93
N ALA A 152 -0.62 -29.53 6.09
CA ALA A 152 -1.97 -29.66 6.65
C ALA A 152 -3.02 -29.03 5.72
N LEU A 153 -2.71 -27.84 5.19
CA LEU A 153 -3.58 -27.17 4.22
C LEU A 153 -3.70 -27.99 2.92
N GLY A 154 -2.59 -28.44 2.34
CA GLY A 154 -2.58 -29.25 1.11
C GLY A 154 -3.39 -30.54 1.22
N TRP A 155 -3.30 -31.25 2.36
CA TRP A 155 -4.11 -32.45 2.61
C TRP A 155 -5.61 -32.17 2.75
N ALA A 156 -5.99 -31.02 3.31
CA ALA A 156 -7.38 -30.62 3.38
C ALA A 156 -7.96 -30.30 1.98
N LEU A 157 -7.14 -29.72 1.10
CA LEU A 157 -7.57 -29.30 -0.24
C LEU A 157 -7.62 -30.43 -1.27
N ILE A 158 -6.74 -31.44 -1.20
CA ILE A 158 -6.53 -32.38 -2.33
C ILE A 158 -7.79 -33.13 -2.77
N ARG A 159 -8.66 -33.51 -1.83
CA ARG A 159 -9.91 -34.23 -2.16
C ARG A 159 -10.89 -33.32 -2.90
N TRP A 160 -11.17 -32.14 -2.34
CA TRP A 160 -12.00 -31.13 -2.98
C TRP A 160 -11.46 -30.72 -4.36
N HIS A 161 -10.13 -30.61 -4.47
CA HIS A 161 -9.45 -30.35 -5.73
C HIS A 161 -9.80 -31.42 -6.77
N ASN A 162 -9.62 -32.69 -6.42
CA ASN A 162 -9.87 -33.81 -7.33
C ASN A 162 -11.36 -33.95 -7.68
N ASP A 163 -12.26 -33.69 -6.72
CA ASP A 163 -13.70 -33.75 -6.93
C ASP A 163 -14.13 -32.67 -7.95
N ASN A 164 -13.66 -31.43 -7.80
CA ASN A 164 -13.94 -30.33 -8.73
C ASN A 164 -13.37 -30.54 -10.14
N HIS A 165 -12.20 -31.18 -10.30
CA HIS A 165 -11.75 -31.64 -11.62
C HIS A 165 -12.81 -32.53 -12.31
N GLY A 166 -13.39 -33.47 -11.54
CA GLY A 166 -14.46 -34.33 -12.01
C GLY A 166 -15.73 -33.57 -12.40
N PHE A 167 -16.14 -32.58 -11.61
CA PHE A 167 -17.34 -31.77 -11.88
C PHE A 167 -17.16 -30.81 -13.05
N VAL A 168 -16.00 -30.19 -13.20
CA VAL A 168 -15.69 -29.39 -14.40
C VAL A 168 -15.69 -30.30 -15.64
N ALA A 169 -15.17 -31.53 -15.52
CA ALA A 169 -15.22 -32.50 -16.60
C ALA A 169 -16.66 -32.91 -16.96
N SER A 170 -17.56 -33.11 -15.99
CA SER A 170 -18.97 -33.43 -16.28
C SER A 170 -19.70 -32.28 -16.98
N ALA A 171 -19.43 -31.03 -16.58
CA ALA A 171 -19.95 -29.84 -17.27
C ALA A 171 -19.48 -29.75 -18.74
N SER A 172 -18.31 -30.33 -19.06
CA SER A 172 -17.80 -30.45 -20.43
C SER A 172 -18.34 -31.67 -21.21
N ALA A 173 -19.01 -32.63 -20.54
CA ALA A 173 -19.41 -33.91 -21.13
C ALA A 173 -20.66 -33.81 -22.03
N GLU A 174 -21.56 -32.86 -21.75
CA GLU A 174 -22.75 -32.59 -22.59
C GLU A 174 -22.39 -32.03 -23.98
N ALA A 175 -21.12 -31.68 -24.19
CA ALA A 175 -20.61 -30.94 -25.34
C ALA A 175 -19.76 -31.78 -26.33
N GLY A 176 -19.57 -33.08 -26.09
CA GLY A 176 -18.83 -33.97 -27.00
C GLY A 176 -17.30 -33.88 -26.93
N ALA A 177 -16.73 -33.51 -25.78
CA ALA A 177 -15.29 -33.42 -25.57
C ALA A 177 -14.56 -34.78 -25.80
N SER A 178 -13.35 -34.70 -26.35
CA SER A 178 -12.70 -35.68 -27.26
C SER A 178 -12.41 -37.12 -26.81
N GLY A 179 -12.96 -37.63 -25.70
CA GLY A 179 -12.85 -39.05 -25.30
C GLY A 179 -11.41 -39.55 -25.08
N ARG A 180 -10.43 -38.63 -24.89
CA ARG A 180 -9.00 -38.95 -24.78
C ARG A 180 -8.60 -39.52 -23.42
N CYS A 181 -9.37 -39.23 -22.37
CA CYS A 181 -9.22 -39.91 -21.09
C CYS A 181 -9.80 -41.33 -21.17
N SER A 182 -9.17 -42.28 -20.46
CA SER A 182 -9.68 -43.64 -20.31
C SER A 182 -11.14 -43.63 -19.83
N GLY A 183 -12.01 -44.36 -20.54
CA GLY A 183 -13.44 -44.39 -20.25
C GLY A 183 -14.26 -43.26 -20.84
N GLY A 184 -13.71 -42.47 -21.79
CA GLY A 184 -14.46 -41.46 -22.54
C GLY A 184 -14.71 -40.15 -21.79
N ARG A 185 -13.94 -39.89 -20.72
CA ARG A 185 -14.08 -38.65 -19.93
C ARG A 185 -13.51 -37.44 -20.68
N PRO A 186 -14.07 -36.23 -20.49
CA PRO A 186 -13.45 -34.97 -20.94
C PRO A 186 -12.10 -34.70 -20.27
N ASP A 187 -11.30 -33.79 -20.85
CA ASP A 187 -9.90 -33.56 -20.50
C ASP A 187 -9.67 -33.29 -19.00
N MET A 188 -10.50 -32.45 -18.36
CA MET A 188 -10.42 -32.14 -16.92
C MET A 188 -10.59 -33.37 -16.02
N GLY A 189 -11.13 -34.48 -16.53
CA GLY A 189 -11.38 -35.70 -15.77
C GLY A 189 -10.15 -36.60 -15.58
N CYS A 190 -8.98 -36.26 -16.13
CA CYS A 190 -7.76 -37.04 -15.95
C CYS A 190 -6.47 -36.20 -15.99
N ALA A 191 -5.46 -36.65 -15.23
CA ALA A 191 -4.19 -35.92 -15.06
C ALA A 191 -3.44 -35.65 -16.39
N ALA A 192 -3.37 -36.61 -17.31
CA ALA A 192 -2.59 -36.45 -18.54
C ALA A 192 -3.10 -35.35 -19.48
N TRP A 193 -4.41 -35.08 -19.45
CA TRP A 193 -5.07 -34.24 -20.46
C TRP A 193 -5.71 -32.98 -19.89
N SER A 194 -5.96 -32.92 -18.58
CA SER A 194 -6.57 -31.76 -17.90
C SER A 194 -5.92 -30.42 -18.24
N PRO A 195 -4.59 -30.27 -18.40
CA PRO A 195 -4.02 -28.99 -18.77
C PRO A 195 -4.52 -28.43 -20.11
N ASN A 196 -4.97 -29.28 -21.06
CA ASN A 196 -5.42 -28.82 -22.37
C ASN A 196 -6.67 -27.93 -22.32
N ASP A 197 -7.54 -28.10 -21.32
CA ASP A 197 -8.72 -27.25 -21.15
C ASP A 197 -8.26 -25.94 -20.49
N PRO A 198 -8.44 -24.75 -21.11
CA PRO A 198 -7.94 -23.50 -20.57
C PRO A 198 -8.45 -23.19 -19.14
N ILE A 199 -9.61 -23.73 -18.74
CA ILE A 199 -10.13 -23.58 -17.37
C ILE A 199 -9.18 -24.15 -16.31
N PHE A 200 -8.33 -25.11 -16.68
CA PHE A 200 -7.31 -25.69 -15.80
C PHE A 200 -6.53 -24.58 -15.11
N TYR A 201 -6.03 -23.59 -15.85
CA TYR A 201 -5.15 -22.57 -15.27
C TYR A 201 -5.89 -21.64 -14.32
N SER A 202 -7.07 -21.15 -14.70
CA SER A 202 -7.88 -20.29 -13.83
C SER A 202 -8.32 -21.01 -12.56
N TYR A 203 -8.69 -22.29 -12.68
CA TYR A 203 -9.06 -23.13 -11.54
C TYR A 203 -7.89 -23.34 -10.58
N HIS A 204 -6.70 -23.72 -11.07
CA HIS A 204 -5.56 -23.96 -10.17
C HIS A 204 -5.02 -22.68 -9.51
N HIS A 205 -5.31 -21.51 -10.08
CA HIS A 205 -4.92 -20.24 -9.50
C HIS A 205 -5.64 -19.94 -8.17
N VAL A 206 -6.78 -20.61 -7.88
CA VAL A 206 -7.45 -20.52 -6.57
C VAL A 206 -6.58 -21.06 -5.44
N PHE A 207 -5.73 -22.06 -5.72
CA PHE A 207 -4.87 -22.68 -4.71
C PHE A 207 -3.69 -21.81 -4.34
N ASP A 208 -3.11 -21.13 -5.33
CA ASP A 208 -2.07 -20.14 -5.09
C ASP A 208 -2.61 -19.02 -4.21
N GLU A 209 -3.85 -18.57 -4.48
CA GLU A 209 -4.51 -17.56 -3.66
C GLU A 209 -4.80 -18.02 -2.21
N ILE A 210 -5.36 -19.21 -2.02
CA ILE A 210 -5.61 -19.75 -0.68
C ILE A 210 -4.29 -19.89 0.09
N GLN A 211 -3.24 -20.42 -0.56
CA GLN A 211 -1.93 -20.57 0.09
C GLN A 211 -1.31 -19.21 0.42
N ASP A 212 -1.33 -18.26 -0.51
CA ASP A 212 -0.72 -16.94 -0.30
C ASP A 212 -1.44 -16.17 0.81
N ASN A 213 -2.78 -16.24 0.87
CA ASN A 213 -3.54 -15.66 1.97
C ASN A 213 -3.33 -16.41 3.29
N TRP A 214 -3.17 -17.74 3.27
CA TRP A 214 -2.79 -18.50 4.46
C TRP A 214 -1.43 -18.05 4.99
N ARG A 215 -0.44 -17.89 4.10
CA ARG A 215 0.89 -17.36 4.44
C ARG A 215 0.77 -15.97 5.05
N THR A 216 -0.09 -15.08 4.53
CA THR A 216 -0.27 -13.73 5.11
C THR A 216 -0.67 -13.73 6.59
N LEU A 217 -1.26 -14.83 7.07
CA LEU A 217 -1.71 -15.04 8.44
C LEU A 217 -0.65 -15.67 9.36
N GLN A 218 0.49 -16.13 8.82
CA GLN A 218 1.55 -16.77 9.59
C GLN A 218 2.64 -15.77 10.03
N PRO A 219 3.40 -16.06 11.11
CA PRO A 219 4.62 -15.34 11.44
C PRO A 219 5.60 -15.33 10.25
N THR A 220 6.47 -14.32 10.16
CA THR A 220 7.34 -14.11 9.00
C THR A 220 8.69 -13.54 9.41
N ASP A 221 9.74 -14.01 8.75
CA ASP A 221 11.06 -13.38 8.78
C ASP A 221 11.13 -12.34 7.65
N VAL A 222 11.43 -11.09 8.00
CA VAL A 222 11.48 -9.95 7.06
C VAL A 222 12.89 -9.39 6.97
N ALA A 223 13.40 -9.25 5.75
CA ALA A 223 14.62 -8.48 5.49
C ALA A 223 14.27 -7.13 4.86
N ILE A 224 14.74 -6.06 5.49
CA ILE A 224 14.85 -4.74 4.86
C ILE A 224 16.13 -4.74 4.04
N VAL A 225 16.02 -4.61 2.72
CA VAL A 225 17.13 -4.58 1.77
C VAL A 225 17.24 -3.17 1.20
N LEU A 226 18.22 -2.40 1.69
CA LEU A 226 18.27 -0.96 1.50
C LEU A 226 19.48 -0.52 0.67
N ASP A 227 19.23 0.22 -0.40
CA ASP A 227 20.27 0.81 -1.24
C ASP A 227 21.04 1.90 -0.50
N ARG A 228 22.37 1.86 -0.63
CA ARG A 228 23.30 2.90 -0.15
C ARG A 228 24.35 3.24 -1.21
N SER A 229 24.02 3.06 -2.47
CA SER A 229 24.83 3.51 -3.61
C SER A 229 25.04 5.02 -3.58
N GLY A 230 26.01 5.51 -4.35
CA GLY A 230 26.39 6.92 -4.36
C GLY A 230 25.26 7.87 -4.77
N SER A 231 24.31 7.41 -5.59
CA SER A 231 23.11 8.20 -5.94
C SER A 231 22.18 8.48 -4.76
N MET A 232 22.20 7.65 -3.72
CA MET A 232 21.45 7.90 -2.49
C MET A 232 21.95 9.12 -1.69
N ALA A 233 23.10 9.71 -2.06
CA ALA A 233 23.59 10.98 -1.51
C ALA A 233 22.87 12.21 -2.08
N LEU A 234 22.07 12.04 -3.14
CA LEU A 234 21.31 13.13 -3.74
C LEU A 234 20.25 13.66 -2.77
N PRO A 235 19.82 14.92 -2.94
CA PRO A 235 18.63 15.43 -2.27
C PRO A 235 17.43 14.50 -2.52
N GLY A 236 16.61 14.32 -1.49
CA GLY A 236 15.37 13.54 -1.56
C GLY A 236 14.34 14.15 -2.50
N SER A 237 13.39 14.89 -1.94
CA SER A 237 12.38 15.66 -2.67
C SER A 237 12.81 17.11 -2.96
N THR A 238 12.15 17.78 -3.91
CA THR A 238 12.40 19.21 -4.20
C THR A 238 12.26 20.05 -2.94
N GLY A 239 13.31 20.80 -2.58
CA GLY A 239 13.31 21.69 -1.41
C GLY A 239 13.63 20.98 -0.09
N SER A 240 13.84 19.65 -0.11
CA SER A 240 14.32 18.89 1.03
C SER A 240 15.79 19.16 1.32
N THR A 241 16.14 19.32 2.59
CA THR A 241 17.54 19.39 3.05
C THR A 241 18.12 18.02 3.38
N SER A 242 17.30 16.96 3.38
CA SER A 242 17.73 15.59 3.65
C SER A 242 18.10 14.85 2.35
N THR A 243 19.00 13.88 2.48
CA THR A 243 19.35 13.02 1.35
C THR A 243 18.30 11.93 1.14
N ARG A 244 18.31 11.29 -0.04
CA ARG A 244 17.52 10.08 -0.32
C ARG A 244 17.79 8.97 0.69
N LEU A 245 19.06 8.80 1.09
CA LEU A 245 19.43 7.86 2.14
C LEU A 245 18.79 8.21 3.49
N ASP A 246 18.69 9.49 3.85
CA ASP A 246 18.04 9.91 5.09
C ASP A 246 16.52 9.63 5.06
N ALA A 247 15.87 9.88 3.93
CA ALA A 247 14.47 9.51 3.72
C ALA A 247 14.27 7.98 3.85
N ALA A 248 15.15 7.18 3.25
CA ALA A 248 15.15 5.72 3.34
C ALA A 248 15.31 5.23 4.80
N LYS A 249 16.25 5.83 5.55
CA LYS A 249 16.46 5.53 6.97
C LYS A 249 15.22 5.85 7.80
N SER A 250 14.61 7.01 7.57
CA SER A 250 13.38 7.44 8.26
C SER A 250 12.22 6.46 7.99
N ALA A 251 12.02 6.07 6.73
CA ALA A 251 10.98 5.11 6.35
C ALA A 251 11.22 3.70 6.90
N ALA A 252 12.48 3.22 6.88
CA ALA A 252 12.84 1.91 7.46
C ALA A 252 12.65 1.88 8.99
N ALA A 253 12.97 2.97 9.69
CA ALA A 253 12.72 3.10 11.12
C ALA A 253 11.22 3.05 11.44
N MET A 254 10.39 3.77 10.68
CA MET A 254 8.93 3.71 10.82
C MET A 254 8.38 2.30 10.55
N PHE A 255 8.91 1.60 9.55
CA PHE A 255 8.51 0.22 9.26
C PHE A 255 8.79 -0.73 10.42
N ALA A 256 9.94 -0.61 11.10
CA ALA A 256 10.24 -1.43 12.27
C ALA A 256 9.28 -1.15 13.43
N ASP A 257 8.87 0.10 13.65
CA ASP A 257 7.83 0.43 14.63
C ASP A 257 6.46 -0.13 14.25
N LEU A 258 6.17 -0.24 12.96
CA LEU A 258 4.91 -0.77 12.45
C LEU A 258 4.80 -2.30 12.62
N VAL A 259 5.89 -3.06 12.68
CA VAL A 259 5.82 -4.51 12.90
C VAL A 259 5.30 -4.84 14.30
N ASP A 260 4.32 -5.75 14.34
CA ASP A 260 3.67 -6.20 15.58
C ASP A 260 4.62 -7.03 16.44
N GLU A 261 4.69 -6.71 17.74
CA GLU A 261 5.54 -7.39 18.72
C GLU A 261 4.99 -8.76 19.12
N THR A 262 3.71 -9.02 18.89
CA THR A 262 3.01 -10.22 19.39
C THR A 262 2.90 -11.36 18.38
N GLY A 263 3.37 -11.16 17.14
CA GLY A 263 3.15 -12.07 16.00
C GLY A 263 4.27 -13.07 15.69
N GLY A 264 5.31 -13.17 16.53
CA GLY A 264 6.46 -14.05 16.27
C GLY A 264 7.31 -13.66 15.04
N HIS A 265 7.04 -12.49 14.44
CA HIS A 265 7.82 -11.96 13.33
C HIS A 265 9.26 -11.71 13.75
N LYS A 266 10.18 -11.69 12.79
CA LYS A 266 11.53 -11.17 13.00
C LYS A 266 11.91 -10.23 11.88
N ILE A 267 12.71 -9.22 12.21
CA ILE A 267 13.17 -8.22 11.26
C ILE A 267 14.69 -8.23 11.26
N GLY A 268 15.30 -8.20 10.08
CA GLY A 268 16.71 -7.93 9.91
C GLY A 268 16.94 -6.96 8.75
N MET A 269 18.20 -6.56 8.56
CA MET A 269 18.57 -5.61 7.52
C MET A 269 19.85 -6.01 6.81
N VAL A 270 19.84 -5.82 5.49
CA VAL A 270 21.00 -5.82 4.61
C VAL A 270 20.99 -4.51 3.83
N SER A 271 22.13 -3.82 3.77
CA SER A 271 22.35 -2.71 2.87
C SER A 271 23.22 -3.13 1.70
N PHE A 272 23.07 -2.48 0.55
CA PHE A 272 23.87 -2.79 -0.63
C PHE A 272 24.33 -1.54 -1.37
N SER A 273 25.54 -1.63 -1.94
CA SER A 273 25.99 -0.74 -3.02
C SER A 273 26.78 -1.55 -4.04
N THR A 274 28.10 -1.39 -4.13
CA THR A 274 28.95 -2.21 -5.01
C THR A 274 28.91 -3.68 -4.60
N GLN A 275 28.71 -3.93 -3.31
CA GLN A 275 28.45 -5.22 -2.68
C GLN A 275 27.42 -5.03 -1.56
N ALA A 276 26.67 -6.08 -1.26
CA ALA A 276 25.80 -6.14 -0.10
C ALA A 276 26.60 -6.40 1.19
N SER A 277 26.07 -5.99 2.34
CA SER A 277 26.70 -6.24 3.64
C SER A 277 26.83 -7.73 3.93
N SER A 278 27.98 -8.12 4.48
CA SER A 278 28.28 -9.50 4.87
C SER A 278 29.31 -9.48 6.01
N SER A 279 28.96 -9.74 7.26
CA SER A 279 27.64 -10.11 7.83
C SER A 279 26.52 -9.07 7.59
N PRO A 280 25.23 -9.45 7.72
CA PRO A 280 24.11 -8.50 7.63
C PRO A 280 24.26 -7.34 8.62
N ASP A 281 23.78 -6.15 8.24
CA ASP A 281 23.86 -4.93 9.06
C ASP A 281 23.09 -5.07 10.38
N MET A 282 21.99 -5.83 10.32
CA MET A 282 21.20 -6.26 11.46
C MET A 282 20.76 -7.71 11.25
N PRO A 283 21.13 -8.65 12.14
CA PRO A 283 20.60 -10.01 12.10
C PRO A 283 19.09 -10.02 12.41
N LEU A 284 18.42 -11.15 12.13
CA LEU A 284 17.01 -11.31 12.48
C LEU A 284 16.82 -11.11 13.99
N THR A 285 16.01 -10.12 14.33
CA THR A 285 15.78 -9.62 15.69
C THR A 285 14.28 -9.55 15.95
N ASP A 286 13.87 -9.82 17.19
CA ASP A 286 12.47 -9.73 17.59
C ASP A 286 11.97 -8.26 17.53
N PRO A 287 10.71 -8.01 17.11
CA PRO A 287 10.19 -6.67 16.85
C PRO A 287 10.25 -5.73 18.06
N ALA A 288 10.20 -6.25 19.29
CA ALA A 288 10.34 -5.43 20.50
C ALA A 288 11.74 -4.80 20.63
N ALA A 289 12.80 -5.47 20.18
CA ALA A 289 14.17 -4.95 20.20
C ALA A 289 14.57 -4.32 18.85
N ALA A 290 13.85 -4.63 17.77
CA ALA A 290 14.21 -4.26 16.42
C ALA A 290 14.39 -2.73 16.20
N PRO A 291 13.51 -1.83 16.68
CA PRO A 291 13.67 -0.39 16.47
C PRO A 291 15.01 0.16 16.95
N GLY A 292 15.45 -0.22 18.16
CA GLY A 292 16.71 0.25 18.73
C GLY A 292 17.94 -0.30 17.99
N VAL A 293 17.93 -1.59 17.64
CA VAL A 293 19.02 -2.23 16.89
C VAL A 293 19.10 -1.68 15.45
N LEU A 294 17.95 -1.49 14.80
CA LEU A 294 17.85 -0.94 13.47
C LEU A 294 18.33 0.51 13.44
N ALA A 295 17.93 1.35 14.39
CA ALA A 295 18.39 2.73 14.48
C ALA A 295 19.94 2.81 14.56
N ALA A 296 20.57 1.93 15.34
CA ALA A 296 22.02 1.84 15.42
C ALA A 296 22.67 1.36 14.11
N ALA A 297 22.01 0.47 13.36
CA ALA A 297 22.48 0.00 12.05
C ALA A 297 22.35 1.10 10.97
N LEU A 298 21.19 1.75 10.90
CA LEU A 298 20.90 2.85 9.99
C LEU A 298 21.86 4.04 10.19
N ALA A 299 22.20 4.38 11.44
CA ALA A 299 23.11 5.48 11.74
C ALA A 299 24.52 5.31 11.12
N ARG A 300 24.93 4.07 10.79
CA ARG A 300 26.24 3.77 10.18
C ARG A 300 26.23 3.81 8.65
N LEU A 301 25.06 3.87 8.01
CA LEU A 301 24.99 3.83 6.56
C LEU A 301 25.41 5.16 5.93
N THR A 302 26.26 5.07 4.92
CA THR A 302 26.72 6.19 4.08
C THR A 302 26.51 5.82 2.61
N ALA A 303 26.11 6.80 1.80
CA ALA A 303 25.92 6.64 0.36
C ALA A 303 27.28 6.65 -0.35
N ASP A 304 27.66 5.52 -0.95
CA ASP A 304 28.88 5.38 -1.76
C ASP A 304 28.88 4.08 -2.59
N GLY A 305 29.49 4.16 -3.78
CA GLY A 305 29.71 3.03 -4.67
C GLY A 305 28.56 2.78 -5.64
N MET A 306 28.72 1.73 -6.46
CA MET A 306 27.77 1.30 -7.49
C MET A 306 26.47 0.71 -6.90
N THR A 307 25.55 0.25 -7.75
CA THR A 307 24.22 -0.27 -7.39
C THR A 307 24.08 -1.74 -7.81
N SER A 308 24.28 -2.66 -6.86
CA SER A 308 24.19 -4.12 -7.04
C SER A 308 22.93 -4.70 -6.39
N ILE A 309 21.77 -4.48 -7.01
CA ILE A 309 20.45 -4.91 -6.48
C ILE A 309 20.40 -6.43 -6.29
N GLY A 310 20.95 -7.20 -7.24
CA GLY A 310 20.96 -8.67 -7.17
C GLY A 310 21.72 -9.19 -5.96
N ASP A 311 22.85 -8.57 -5.60
CA ASP A 311 23.60 -8.97 -4.38
C ASP A 311 22.78 -8.68 -3.12
N GLY A 312 22.12 -7.53 -3.07
CA GLY A 312 21.20 -7.17 -1.99
C GLY A 312 20.09 -8.22 -1.80
N LEU A 313 19.44 -8.64 -2.89
CA LEU A 313 18.41 -9.69 -2.87
C LEU A 313 18.95 -11.05 -2.42
N ILE A 314 20.12 -11.45 -2.91
CA ILE A 314 20.74 -12.74 -2.54
C ILE A 314 21.10 -12.77 -1.06
N LYS A 315 21.67 -11.67 -0.52
CA LYS A 315 22.00 -11.57 0.91
C LYS A 315 20.77 -11.40 1.78
N GLY A 316 19.76 -10.64 1.33
CA GLY A 316 18.47 -10.54 2.00
C GLY A 316 17.78 -11.90 2.11
N GLN A 317 17.80 -12.69 1.04
CA GLN A 317 17.31 -14.07 1.04
C GLN A 317 18.09 -14.96 2.02
N ALA A 318 19.41 -14.88 2.02
CA ALA A 318 20.23 -15.63 2.97
C ALA A 318 19.94 -15.26 4.44
N LEU A 319 19.67 -13.97 4.70
CA LEU A 319 19.29 -13.49 6.03
C LEU A 319 17.94 -14.09 6.46
N VAL A 320 16.88 -13.97 5.67
CA VAL A 320 15.56 -14.52 6.05
C VAL A 320 15.58 -16.05 6.10
N ALA A 321 16.36 -16.71 5.25
CA ALA A 321 16.55 -18.16 5.27
C ALA A 321 17.26 -18.68 6.53
N SER A 322 17.94 -17.81 7.28
CA SER A 322 18.54 -18.17 8.58
C SER A 322 17.53 -18.23 9.73
N GLY A 323 16.34 -17.65 9.54
CA GLY A 323 15.26 -17.65 10.53
C GLY A 323 14.38 -18.90 10.46
N ALA A 324 13.64 -19.15 11.55
CA ALA A 324 12.86 -20.36 11.73
C ALA A 324 11.49 -20.34 11.04
N GLU A 325 10.97 -19.16 10.67
CA GLU A 325 9.61 -19.05 10.15
C GLU A 325 9.51 -19.57 8.72
N GLU A 326 8.47 -20.33 8.37
CA GLU A 326 8.32 -20.84 6.98
C GLU A 326 8.16 -19.70 5.98
N ARG A 327 7.57 -18.58 6.42
CA ARG A 327 7.31 -17.42 5.58
C ARG A 327 8.46 -16.44 5.59
N LYS A 328 8.88 -16.07 4.37
CA LYS A 328 10.01 -15.18 4.11
C LYS A 328 9.52 -13.97 3.31
N ALA A 329 9.94 -12.77 3.70
CA ALA A 329 9.63 -11.54 2.98
C ALA A 329 10.86 -10.63 2.87
N ILE A 330 10.95 -9.94 1.74
CA ILE A 330 11.96 -8.92 1.48
C ILE A 330 11.24 -7.61 1.11
N LEU A 331 11.59 -6.54 1.81
CA LEU A 331 11.29 -5.17 1.39
C LEU A 331 12.56 -4.62 0.75
N LEU A 332 12.55 -4.47 -0.58
CA LEU A 332 13.65 -3.88 -1.34
C LEU A 332 13.38 -2.40 -1.58
N MET A 333 14.37 -1.54 -1.32
CA MET A 333 14.31 -0.12 -1.62
C MET A 333 15.57 0.31 -2.38
N THR A 334 15.39 1.05 -3.49
CA THR A 334 16.47 1.62 -4.33
C THR A 334 16.03 2.94 -4.96
N ASP A 335 16.97 3.83 -5.29
CA ASP A 335 16.72 5.07 -6.04
C ASP A 335 17.19 5.02 -7.51
N GLY A 336 17.77 3.89 -7.92
CA GLY A 336 18.58 3.79 -9.14
C GLY A 336 18.39 2.51 -9.97
N GLU A 337 19.06 2.48 -11.12
CA GLU A 337 19.20 1.28 -11.95
C GLU A 337 20.37 0.43 -11.46
N GLU A 338 20.22 -0.90 -11.48
CA GLU A 338 21.36 -1.79 -11.26
C GLU A 338 22.44 -1.58 -12.33
N ASN A 339 23.68 -1.40 -11.89
CA ASN A 339 24.84 -1.17 -12.77
C ASN A 339 26.03 -2.06 -12.38
N ARG A 340 25.85 -2.93 -11.38
CA ARG A 340 26.88 -3.82 -10.87
C ARG A 340 26.31 -5.21 -10.61
N ALA A 341 27.03 -6.23 -11.07
CA ALA A 341 26.70 -7.62 -10.76
C ALA A 341 27.07 -7.98 -9.31
N PRO A 342 26.36 -8.93 -8.67
CA PRO A 342 25.17 -9.65 -9.15
C PRO A 342 23.95 -8.77 -9.48
N MET A 343 23.30 -9.07 -10.60
CA MET A 343 22.10 -8.38 -11.09
C MET A 343 20.83 -9.10 -10.60
N ILE A 344 19.65 -8.45 -10.68
CA ILE A 344 18.33 -9.01 -10.31
C ILE A 344 18.11 -10.37 -10.96
N ARG A 345 18.51 -10.55 -12.23
CA ARG A 345 18.38 -11.84 -12.93
C ARG A 345 19.10 -12.99 -12.20
N ASP A 346 20.21 -12.67 -11.55
CA ASP A 346 21.05 -13.64 -10.85
C ASP A 346 20.43 -14.03 -9.48
N ALA A 347 19.46 -13.25 -8.98
CA ALA A 347 18.77 -13.47 -7.71
C ALA A 347 17.51 -14.35 -7.83
N TYR A 348 16.94 -14.54 -9.03
CA TYR A 348 15.71 -15.34 -9.19
C TYR A 348 15.83 -16.79 -8.68
N GLY A 349 16.98 -17.43 -8.92
CA GLY A 349 17.24 -18.78 -8.41
C GLY A 349 17.31 -18.81 -6.88
N PRO A 350 18.19 -18.00 -6.24
CA PRO A 350 18.29 -17.91 -4.79
C PRO A 350 16.98 -17.57 -4.05
N LEU A 351 16.18 -16.63 -4.57
CA LEU A 351 14.91 -16.24 -3.95
C LEU A 351 13.90 -17.41 -3.86
N GLY A 352 13.92 -18.32 -4.83
CA GLY A 352 12.93 -19.38 -4.94
C GLY A 352 11.50 -18.85 -5.17
N ASP A 353 10.50 -19.71 -4.98
CA ASP A 353 9.08 -19.40 -5.27
C ASP A 353 8.27 -19.00 -4.02
N ALA A 354 8.89 -19.09 -2.83
CA ALA A 354 8.23 -18.90 -1.54
C ALA A 354 8.55 -17.57 -0.86
N THR A 355 9.56 -16.83 -1.33
CA THR A 355 9.94 -15.54 -0.76
C THR A 355 9.10 -14.42 -1.37
N HIS A 356 8.37 -13.71 -0.52
CA HIS A 356 7.60 -12.55 -0.92
C HIS A 356 8.50 -11.32 -1.11
N VAL A 357 8.43 -10.61 -2.24
CA VAL A 357 9.25 -9.40 -2.46
C VAL A 357 8.36 -8.19 -2.74
N CYS A 358 8.36 -7.21 -1.83
CA CYS A 358 7.82 -5.88 -2.10
C CYS A 358 8.97 -4.94 -2.47
N SER A 359 8.80 -4.14 -3.51
CA SER A 359 9.85 -3.26 -4.00
C SER A 359 9.40 -1.80 -4.09
N ILE A 360 10.25 -0.91 -3.61
CA ILE A 360 9.99 0.53 -3.56
C ILE A 360 11.10 1.27 -4.33
N GLY A 361 10.69 2.12 -5.26
CA GLY A 361 11.59 3.04 -5.97
C GLY A 361 11.52 4.46 -5.41
N LEU A 362 12.65 5.05 -5.02
CA LEU A 362 12.73 6.47 -4.66
C LEU A 362 13.35 7.28 -5.80
N GLY A 363 12.53 7.83 -6.68
CA GLY A 363 13.03 8.57 -7.84
C GLY A 363 12.00 8.71 -8.94
N THR A 364 12.49 8.92 -10.15
CA THR A 364 11.65 9.06 -11.35
C THR A 364 11.89 7.91 -12.30
N SER A 365 11.06 7.81 -13.33
CA SER A 365 11.29 6.91 -14.47
C SER A 365 12.62 7.16 -15.21
N LEU A 366 13.33 8.27 -14.95
CA LEU A 366 14.68 8.49 -15.49
C LEU A 366 15.77 7.87 -14.61
N THR A 367 15.51 7.61 -13.33
CA THR A 367 16.51 6.99 -12.43
C THR A 367 16.21 5.53 -12.14
N LEU A 368 14.96 5.09 -12.32
CA LEU A 368 14.51 3.74 -11.99
C LEU A 368 14.29 2.87 -13.24
N ASN A 369 14.35 1.55 -13.08
CA ASN A 369 13.93 0.58 -14.09
C ASN A 369 12.58 -0.06 -13.68
N GLY A 370 11.50 0.70 -13.84
CA GLY A 370 10.15 0.30 -13.45
C GLY A 370 9.72 -1.09 -13.97
N PRO A 371 9.93 -1.44 -15.26
CA PRO A 371 9.58 -2.77 -15.79
C PRO A 371 10.30 -3.91 -15.07
N LYS A 372 11.60 -3.76 -14.81
CA LYS A 372 12.41 -4.79 -14.13
C LYS A 372 11.99 -4.95 -12.66
N MET A 373 11.72 -3.83 -11.98
CA MET A 373 11.26 -3.84 -10.57
C MET A 373 9.86 -4.44 -10.44
N SER A 374 8.95 -4.07 -11.35
CA SER A 374 7.60 -4.65 -11.42
C SER A 374 7.67 -6.15 -11.64
N GLN A 375 8.48 -6.61 -12.61
CA GLN A 375 8.66 -8.04 -12.88
C GLN A 375 9.23 -8.79 -11.67
N LEU A 376 10.19 -8.22 -10.95
CA LEU A 376 10.76 -8.81 -9.73
C LEU A 376 9.68 -9.01 -8.66
N ALA A 377 8.97 -7.95 -8.28
CA ALA A 377 7.98 -8.01 -7.21
C ALA A 377 6.82 -8.95 -7.56
N GLU A 378 6.30 -8.85 -8.78
CA GLU A 378 5.17 -9.64 -9.27
C GLU A 378 5.49 -11.14 -9.34
N ARG A 379 6.70 -11.51 -9.80
CA ARG A 379 7.14 -12.91 -9.83
C ARG A 379 7.23 -13.51 -8.42
N GLN A 380 7.38 -12.65 -7.42
CA GLN A 380 7.48 -13.00 -6.00
C GLN A 380 6.20 -12.67 -5.20
N GLY A 381 5.07 -12.44 -5.88
CA GLY A 381 3.77 -12.24 -5.24
C GLY A 381 3.55 -10.88 -4.55
N GLY A 382 4.52 -9.97 -4.63
CA GLY A 382 4.46 -8.63 -4.06
C GLY A 382 4.15 -7.55 -5.09
N ILE A 383 4.39 -6.29 -4.72
CA ILE A 383 4.08 -5.10 -5.51
C ILE A 383 5.32 -4.24 -5.76
N TYR A 384 5.27 -3.46 -6.85
CA TYR A 384 6.20 -2.37 -7.11
C TYR A 384 5.45 -1.03 -7.05
N ILE A 385 6.03 -0.08 -6.31
CA ILE A 385 5.54 1.28 -6.19
C ILE A 385 6.75 2.23 -6.18
N SER A 386 6.62 3.40 -6.80
CA SER A 386 7.69 4.40 -6.90
C SER A 386 7.18 5.81 -6.70
N THR A 387 8.03 6.67 -6.13
CA THR A 387 7.77 8.10 -5.93
C THR A 387 9.09 8.87 -5.88
N PRO A 388 9.14 10.12 -6.36
CA PRO A 388 10.25 11.03 -6.08
C PRO A 388 10.10 11.78 -4.75
N ASP A 389 9.03 11.54 -3.97
CA ASP A 389 8.69 12.29 -2.77
C ASP A 389 9.03 11.55 -1.45
N ASP A 390 9.70 12.26 -0.52
CA ASP A 390 10.20 11.69 0.74
C ASP A 390 9.07 11.28 1.71
N LEU A 391 7.93 11.98 1.68
CA LEU A 391 6.78 11.67 2.54
C LEU A 391 6.00 10.48 2.00
N GLU A 392 5.80 10.44 0.68
CA GLU A 392 5.20 9.27 0.03
C GLU A 392 6.07 8.02 0.18
N LEU A 393 7.40 8.15 0.25
CA LEU A 393 8.27 7.01 0.53
C LEU A 393 7.90 6.30 1.84
N LYS A 394 7.67 7.06 2.93
CA LYS A 394 7.21 6.47 4.21
C LYS A 394 5.89 5.74 4.02
N LYS A 395 4.94 6.37 3.34
CA LYS A 395 3.64 5.77 3.00
C LYS A 395 3.80 4.48 2.19
N PHE A 396 4.76 4.37 1.29
CA PHE A 396 4.99 3.14 0.53
C PHE A 396 5.63 2.02 1.36
N PHE A 397 6.40 2.34 2.41
CA PHE A 397 6.77 1.33 3.41
C PHE A 397 5.53 0.81 4.16
N VAL A 398 4.51 1.64 4.40
CA VAL A 398 3.20 1.19 4.95
C VAL A 398 2.48 0.28 3.95
N PHE A 399 2.52 0.57 2.65
CA PHE A 399 1.93 -0.30 1.63
C PHE A 399 2.67 -1.64 1.49
N CYS A 400 4.00 -1.64 1.55
CA CYS A 400 4.75 -2.88 1.62
C CYS A 400 4.45 -3.66 2.90
N PHE A 401 4.27 -2.99 4.03
CA PHE A 401 3.77 -3.62 5.25
C PHE A 401 2.40 -4.27 5.01
N ALA A 402 1.43 -3.55 4.46
CA ALA A 402 0.11 -4.09 4.13
C ALA A 402 0.15 -5.24 3.10
N ASN A 403 1.13 -5.26 2.22
CA ASN A 403 1.32 -6.33 1.24
C ASN A 403 2.00 -7.57 1.85
N ILE A 404 2.93 -7.38 2.79
CA ILE A 404 3.63 -8.44 3.51
C ILE A 404 2.75 -9.03 4.62
N PHE A 405 1.99 -8.22 5.35
CA PHE A 405 1.17 -8.70 6.46
C PHE A 405 -0.31 -8.74 6.05
N ASP A 406 -1.14 -9.52 6.74
CA ASP A 406 -2.57 -9.54 6.48
C ASP A 406 -3.25 -8.24 6.98
N SER A 407 -3.04 -7.15 6.24
CA SER A 407 -3.59 -5.82 6.51
C SER A 407 -3.86 -5.10 5.20
N PHE A 408 -4.95 -4.36 5.12
CA PHE A 408 -5.43 -3.71 3.89
C PHE A 408 -5.63 -2.22 4.14
N VAL A 409 -5.47 -1.41 3.11
CA VAL A 409 -5.69 0.04 3.21
C VAL A 409 -7.20 0.29 3.22
N GLY A 410 -7.71 0.87 4.30
CA GLY A 410 -9.08 1.35 4.42
C GLY A 410 -9.22 2.78 3.91
N GLU A 411 -8.39 3.67 4.43
CA GLU A 411 -8.34 5.10 4.10
C GLU A 411 -6.89 5.53 3.95
N ASP A 412 -6.60 6.45 3.04
CA ASP A 412 -5.22 6.90 2.82
C ASP A 412 -5.09 8.36 2.28
N PRO A 413 -5.68 9.36 2.97
CA PRO A 413 -5.47 10.75 2.62
C PRO A 413 -4.01 11.20 2.79
N LEU A 414 -3.56 11.99 1.82
CA LEU A 414 -2.38 12.86 1.91
C LEU A 414 -2.88 14.30 1.82
N ASP A 415 -2.49 15.14 2.77
CA ASP A 415 -3.00 16.50 2.90
C ASP A 415 -1.94 17.42 3.54
N VAL A 416 -2.28 18.68 3.73
CA VAL A 416 -1.38 19.68 4.31
C VAL A 416 -2.04 20.39 5.47
N LEU A 417 -1.36 20.39 6.61
CA LEU A 417 -1.74 21.17 7.77
C LEU A 417 -1.05 22.53 7.68
N GLU A 418 -1.82 23.59 7.48
CA GLU A 418 -1.28 24.95 7.40
C GLU A 418 -0.65 25.38 8.73
N ALA A 419 0.24 26.37 8.68
CA ALA A 419 0.95 26.85 9.87
C ALA A 419 0.00 27.40 10.96
N ASN A 420 -1.16 27.93 10.58
CA ASN A 420 -2.18 28.46 11.48
C ASN A 420 -3.25 27.43 11.87
N GLU A 421 -3.21 26.22 11.33
CA GLU A 421 -4.12 25.13 11.67
C GLU A 421 -3.48 24.23 12.74
N LEU A 422 -4.22 23.95 13.80
CA LEU A 422 -3.78 23.01 14.84
C LEU A 422 -4.32 21.61 14.64
N VAL A 423 -5.41 21.46 13.89
CA VAL A 423 -6.12 20.21 13.71
C VAL A 423 -6.55 20.09 12.26
N SER A 424 -6.36 18.90 11.68
CA SER A 424 -6.79 18.59 10.33
C SER A 424 -8.30 18.38 10.20
N ALA A 425 -8.78 18.34 8.96
CA ALA A 425 -10.01 17.63 8.63
C ALA A 425 -9.95 16.16 9.14
N PRO A 426 -11.11 15.55 9.49
CA PRO A 426 -11.14 14.20 10.01
C PRO A 426 -10.90 13.17 8.89
N THR A 427 -10.06 12.17 9.17
CA THR A 427 -10.01 10.91 8.44
C THR A 427 -10.97 9.94 9.13
N VAL A 428 -12.07 9.57 8.48
CA VAL A 428 -13.09 8.69 9.04
C VAL A 428 -12.95 7.30 8.43
N HIS A 429 -12.73 6.29 9.25
CA HIS A 429 -12.73 4.89 8.86
C HIS A 429 -13.95 4.17 9.43
N ARG A 430 -14.81 3.61 8.56
CA ARG A 430 -15.94 2.80 8.99
C ARG A 430 -15.53 1.33 9.12
N ALA A 431 -15.47 0.84 10.36
CA ALA A 431 -15.20 -0.56 10.65
C ALA A 431 -16.50 -1.40 10.57
N VAL A 432 -16.42 -2.55 9.88
CA VAL A 432 -17.50 -3.55 9.83
C VAL A 432 -16.86 -4.94 9.89
N GLY A 433 -16.83 -5.53 11.09
CA GLY A 433 -16.16 -6.81 11.34
C GLY A 433 -14.65 -6.75 11.16
N ASP A 434 -14.04 -5.56 11.18
CA ASP A 434 -12.58 -5.43 11.24
C ASP A 434 -12.11 -5.94 12.60
N GLU A 435 -11.13 -6.85 12.64
CA GLU A 435 -10.51 -7.39 13.88
C GLU A 435 -9.39 -6.49 14.41
N LYS A 436 -8.89 -5.58 13.57
CA LYS A 436 -7.82 -4.66 13.89
C LYS A 436 -7.92 -3.42 13.01
N VAL A 437 -7.77 -2.25 13.63
CA VAL A 437 -7.66 -0.95 12.94
C VAL A 437 -6.36 -0.29 13.38
N THR A 438 -5.52 0.14 12.43
CA THR A 438 -4.24 0.81 12.70
C THR A 438 -4.22 2.15 11.98
N PHE A 439 -4.11 3.24 12.71
CA PHE A 439 -3.90 4.58 12.18
C PHE A 439 -2.41 4.89 12.13
N ILE A 440 -1.89 5.23 10.95
CA ILE A 440 -0.50 5.62 10.74
C ILE A 440 -0.47 7.06 10.24
N LEU A 441 0.09 7.95 11.05
CA LEU A 441 0.40 9.32 10.67
C LEU A 441 1.89 9.43 10.35
N GLY A 442 2.24 10.02 9.20
CA GLY A 442 3.60 10.46 8.88
C GLY A 442 3.62 11.90 8.35
N TRP A 443 4.70 12.65 8.58
CA TRP A 443 4.86 14.04 8.12
C TRP A 443 6.30 14.41 7.72
N ASP A 444 6.46 15.58 7.08
CA ASP A 444 7.73 16.02 6.49
C ASP A 444 8.80 16.41 7.53
N ASN A 445 8.46 17.23 8.54
CA ASN A 445 9.44 17.87 9.44
C ASN A 445 9.37 17.39 10.88
N GLU A 446 10.43 16.73 11.34
CA GLU A 446 10.59 16.21 12.70
C GLU A 446 10.62 17.31 13.79
N THR A 447 10.98 18.56 13.44
CA THR A 447 11.04 19.68 14.40
C THR A 447 9.67 20.28 14.73
N SER A 448 8.64 19.98 13.93
CA SER A 448 7.25 20.39 14.17
C SER A 448 6.39 19.13 14.39
N PRO A 449 6.44 18.52 15.59
CA PRO A 449 5.81 17.23 15.82
C PRO A 449 4.29 17.29 15.64
N LEU A 450 3.72 16.21 15.10
CA LEU A 450 2.28 15.99 15.00
C LEU A 450 1.88 14.74 15.79
N ARG A 451 0.60 14.63 16.12
CA ARG A 451 -0.01 13.49 16.82
C ARG A 451 -1.34 13.11 16.17
N LEU A 452 -1.80 11.90 16.49
CA LEU A 452 -3.13 11.43 16.15
C LEU A 452 -4.01 11.62 17.37
N ALA A 453 -5.14 12.28 17.18
CA ALA A 453 -6.27 12.24 18.10
C ALA A 453 -7.33 11.34 17.47
N ILE A 454 -7.71 10.25 18.16
CA ILE A 454 -8.63 9.24 17.64
C ILE A 454 -9.88 9.20 18.52
N THR A 455 -11.04 9.19 17.87
CA THR A 455 -12.35 9.05 18.48
C THR A 455 -12.95 7.70 18.06
N THR A 456 -13.45 6.94 19.03
CA THR A 456 -14.12 5.65 18.83
C THR A 456 -15.52 5.82 18.24
N PRO A 457 -16.15 4.77 17.70
CA PRO A 457 -17.53 4.81 17.19
C PRO A 457 -18.57 5.38 18.15
N SER A 458 -18.39 5.18 19.45
CA SER A 458 -19.29 5.74 20.48
C SER A 458 -19.05 7.23 20.80
N GLY A 459 -18.13 7.89 20.09
CA GLY A 459 -17.77 9.30 20.28
C GLY A 459 -16.76 9.55 21.41
N SER A 460 -16.11 8.51 21.94
CA SER A 460 -15.11 8.63 23.00
C SER A 460 -13.70 8.84 22.47
N VAL A 461 -12.86 9.56 23.23
CA VAL A 461 -11.42 9.61 22.93
C VAL A 461 -10.81 8.24 23.20
N LEU A 462 -9.98 7.76 22.27
CA LEU A 462 -9.26 6.51 22.43
C LEU A 462 -8.23 6.61 23.57
N ASP A 463 -8.29 5.72 24.56
CA ASP A 463 -7.20 5.56 25.53
C ASP A 463 -6.03 4.81 24.90
N LEU A 464 -4.93 5.53 24.66
CA LEU A 464 -3.70 5.00 24.07
C LEU A 464 -2.92 4.01 24.96
N ASN A 465 -3.31 3.85 26.22
CA ASN A 465 -2.72 2.89 27.16
C ASN A 465 -3.63 1.71 27.47
N ALA A 466 -4.81 1.65 26.85
CA ALA A 466 -5.68 0.50 27.01
C ALA A 466 -4.93 -0.78 26.58
N PRO A 467 -5.15 -1.93 27.25
CA PRO A 467 -4.41 -3.16 26.96
C PRO A 467 -4.46 -3.62 25.49
N ASP A 468 -5.56 -3.33 24.78
CA ASP A 468 -5.78 -3.68 23.37
C ASP A 468 -5.35 -2.57 22.40
N VAL A 469 -4.65 -1.53 22.89
CA VAL A 469 -4.14 -0.41 22.10
C VAL A 469 -2.63 -0.34 22.23
N THR A 470 -1.95 -0.18 21.10
CA THR A 470 -0.52 0.12 21.06
C THR A 470 -0.32 1.46 20.37
N SER A 471 0.42 2.36 21.02
CA SER A 471 0.78 3.68 20.49
C SER A 471 2.30 3.80 20.43
N LYS A 472 2.82 4.06 19.24
CA LYS A 472 4.25 4.27 18.98
C LYS A 472 4.48 5.60 18.30
N VAL A 473 5.33 6.42 18.92
CA VAL A 473 5.69 7.74 18.43
C VAL A 473 7.14 7.70 17.97
N GLY A 474 7.37 8.06 16.71
CA GLY A 474 8.71 8.32 16.18
C GLY A 474 8.98 9.80 15.96
N PRO A 475 10.14 10.14 15.35
CA PRO A 475 10.52 11.51 15.02
C PRO A 475 9.52 12.24 14.11
N SER A 476 9.00 11.55 13.10
CA SER A 476 8.06 12.11 12.11
C SER A 476 6.89 11.17 11.79
N TRP A 477 6.52 10.32 12.74
CA TRP A 477 5.35 9.44 12.65
C TRP A 477 4.68 9.19 14.00
N HIS A 478 3.41 8.80 13.96
CA HIS A 478 2.66 8.28 15.09
C HIS A 478 1.79 7.12 14.61
N ILE A 479 1.98 5.94 15.19
CA ILE A 479 1.26 4.71 14.85
C ILE A 479 0.39 4.34 16.04
N VAL A 480 -0.91 4.20 15.82
CA VAL A 480 -1.87 3.74 16.82
C VAL A 480 -2.60 2.52 16.29
N ARG A 481 -2.40 1.36 16.92
CA ARG A 481 -3.05 0.11 16.58
C ARG A 481 -4.04 -0.29 17.65
N ILE A 482 -5.24 -0.63 17.21
CA ILE A 482 -6.40 -0.95 18.04
C ILE A 482 -6.84 -2.35 17.64
N LYS A 483 -6.87 -3.27 18.61
CA LYS A 483 -7.51 -4.57 18.45
C LYS A 483 -8.99 -4.41 18.82
N THR A 484 -9.87 -4.90 17.95
CA THR A 484 -11.33 -4.86 18.16
C THR A 484 -11.85 -6.23 18.61
N PRO A 485 -12.96 -6.29 19.38
CA PRO A 485 -13.72 -5.16 19.91
C PRO A 485 -12.95 -4.36 20.97
N TYR A 486 -12.97 -3.03 20.86
CA TYR A 486 -12.43 -2.13 21.88
C TYR A 486 -13.55 -1.72 22.83
N PHE A 487 -13.51 -2.14 24.10
CA PHE A 487 -14.61 -1.96 25.06
C PHE A 487 -15.99 -2.38 24.53
N GLY A 488 -16.04 -3.44 23.71
CA GLY A 488 -17.26 -3.94 23.08
C GLY A 488 -17.63 -3.26 21.74
N GLU A 489 -16.88 -2.23 21.33
CA GLU A 489 -17.04 -1.55 20.04
C GLU A 489 -16.25 -2.30 18.95
N THR A 490 -16.96 -3.04 18.08
CA THR A 490 -16.37 -3.65 16.86
C THR A 490 -16.62 -2.76 15.64
N ASP A 491 -17.86 -2.32 15.47
CA ASP A 491 -18.34 -1.68 14.24
C ASP A 491 -18.63 -0.19 14.46
N GLY A 492 -18.54 0.59 13.39
CA GLY A 492 -18.89 2.02 13.35
C GLY A 492 -17.73 2.92 12.93
N ASP A 493 -17.93 4.23 13.09
CA ASP A 493 -17.03 5.24 12.54
C ASP A 493 -15.91 5.59 13.52
N TRP A 494 -14.70 5.16 13.19
CA TRP A 494 -13.48 5.59 13.86
C TRP A 494 -12.98 6.88 13.20
N THR A 495 -12.80 7.93 13.99
CA THR A 495 -12.38 9.24 13.45
C THR A 495 -10.98 9.57 13.93
N ALA A 496 -10.04 9.80 13.01
CA ALA A 496 -8.70 10.27 13.32
C ALA A 496 -8.50 11.71 12.84
N ARG A 497 -7.80 12.50 13.65
CA ARG A 497 -7.37 13.85 13.29
C ARG A 497 -5.88 13.99 13.55
N VAL A 498 -5.22 14.72 12.67
CA VAL A 498 -3.83 15.14 12.86
C VAL A 498 -3.84 16.41 13.67
N VAL A 499 -3.17 16.38 14.81
CA VAL A 499 -3.13 17.49 15.74
C VAL A 499 -1.70 17.95 16.00
N ARG A 500 -1.50 19.26 16.07
CA ARG A 500 -0.30 19.84 16.67
C ARG A 500 -0.43 19.71 18.19
N PRO A 501 0.66 19.43 18.92
CA PRO A 501 0.64 19.44 20.37
C PRO A 501 0.19 20.81 20.91
N VAL A 502 -0.99 20.81 21.55
CA VAL A 502 -1.57 21.98 22.23
C VAL A 502 -1.33 21.84 23.72
N THR A 503 -1.00 22.94 24.39
CA THR A 503 -0.86 22.98 25.85
C THR A 503 -2.13 23.46 26.53
N SER A 504 -2.89 24.36 25.89
CA SER A 504 -4.11 24.90 26.51
C SER A 504 -5.21 25.24 25.52
N PHE A 505 -6.46 25.14 25.97
CA PHE A 505 -7.61 25.78 25.36
C PHE A 505 -8.12 26.90 26.26
N VAL A 506 -8.50 28.02 25.65
CA VAL A 506 -9.13 29.15 26.34
C VAL A 506 -10.48 29.43 25.73
N ASN A 507 -11.52 29.30 26.56
CA ASN A 507 -12.91 29.34 26.15
C ASN A 507 -13.56 30.63 26.66
N GLY A 508 -14.11 31.41 25.73
CA GLY A 508 -14.82 32.68 25.99
C GLY A 508 -16.26 32.49 26.46
N PHE A 509 -16.63 31.26 26.81
CA PHE A 509 -17.96 30.85 27.24
C PHE A 509 -17.87 30.08 28.57
N THR A 510 -18.98 30.00 29.30
CA THR A 510 -19.05 29.19 30.53
C THR A 510 -19.54 27.78 30.22
N PRO A 511 -19.14 26.75 30.99
CA PRO A 511 -19.62 25.37 30.82
C PRO A 511 -21.14 25.17 30.92
N ARG A 512 -21.89 26.19 31.39
CA ARG A 512 -23.35 26.17 31.50
C ARG A 512 -24.07 26.97 30.42
N SER A 513 -23.33 27.62 29.52
CA SER A 513 -23.89 28.56 28.53
C SER A 513 -24.54 27.88 27.33
N PHE A 514 -24.30 26.60 27.08
CA PHE A 514 -24.92 25.89 25.96
C PHE A 514 -26.42 25.70 26.18
N VAL A 515 -27.22 26.13 25.21
CA VAL A 515 -28.67 25.86 25.20
C VAL A 515 -28.92 24.36 25.08
N ASN A 516 -28.15 23.70 24.21
CA ASN A 516 -28.13 22.25 24.07
C ASN A 516 -26.81 21.70 24.63
N ALA A 517 -26.88 20.99 25.76
CA ALA A 517 -25.72 20.43 26.43
C ALA A 517 -24.90 19.46 25.56
N SER A 518 -25.53 18.78 24.59
CA SER A 518 -24.80 17.87 23.69
C SER A 518 -23.77 18.60 22.82
N ASP A 519 -24.08 19.83 22.39
CA ASP A 519 -23.18 20.63 21.56
C ASP A 519 -21.92 21.03 22.34
N GLY A 520 -22.08 21.42 23.60
CA GLY A 520 -20.97 21.75 24.48
C GLY A 520 -20.15 20.53 24.91
N LEU A 521 -20.82 19.40 25.14
CA LEU A 521 -20.16 18.13 25.47
C LEU A 521 -19.29 17.65 24.31
N GLU A 522 -19.75 17.80 23.06
CA GLU A 522 -18.95 17.44 21.90
C GLU A 522 -17.73 18.34 21.73
N LEU A 523 -17.91 19.66 21.84
CA LEU A 523 -16.79 20.60 21.81
C LEU A 523 -15.73 20.25 22.86
N PHE A 524 -16.16 20.01 24.11
CA PHE A 524 -15.26 19.69 25.22
C PHE A 524 -14.54 18.34 25.03
N ARG A 525 -15.21 17.32 24.52
CA ARG A 525 -14.56 16.04 24.16
C ARG A 525 -13.51 16.22 23.08
N ALA A 526 -13.77 17.09 22.11
CA ALA A 526 -12.84 17.38 21.05
C ALA A 526 -11.58 18.09 21.59
N GLU A 527 -11.73 19.04 22.51
CA GLU A 527 -10.61 19.68 23.23
C GLU A 527 -9.78 18.67 24.03
N LEU A 528 -10.44 17.81 24.80
CA LEU A 528 -9.79 16.73 25.55
C LEU A 528 -9.03 15.77 24.63
N SER A 529 -9.57 15.44 23.46
CA SER A 529 -8.92 14.55 22.50
C SER A 529 -7.56 15.09 22.01
N VAL A 530 -7.41 16.41 21.98
CA VAL A 530 -6.18 17.07 21.55
C VAL A 530 -5.18 17.22 22.69
N LEU A 531 -5.67 17.47 23.90
CA LEU A 531 -4.80 17.60 25.08
C LEU A 531 -4.29 16.23 25.59
N CYS A 532 -5.10 15.17 25.52
CA CYS A 532 -4.88 13.91 26.23
C CYS A 532 -4.47 12.73 25.32
N GLY A 533 -3.52 12.96 24.40
CA GLY A 533 -3.18 12.01 23.32
C GLY A 533 -1.87 11.23 23.49
N GLY A 534 -1.38 11.00 24.71
CA GLY A 534 -0.12 10.28 24.96
C GLY A 534 -0.26 9.06 25.89
N PRO A 535 0.74 8.16 25.91
CA PRO A 535 0.78 7.09 26.89
C PRO A 535 1.02 7.69 28.29
N ASN A 536 0.11 7.44 29.24
CA ASN A 536 0.03 8.03 30.58
C ASN A 536 -0.39 9.51 30.66
N ASP A 537 -0.97 10.04 29.59
CA ASP A 537 -1.49 11.40 29.57
C ASP A 537 -2.86 11.49 30.28
N CYS A 538 -3.13 12.60 30.97
CA CYS A 538 -4.42 12.85 31.64
C CYS A 538 -4.88 11.74 32.62
N ARG A 539 -3.97 11.22 33.46
CA ARG A 539 -4.27 10.25 34.53
C ARG A 539 -4.58 10.89 35.87
N HIS A 540 -4.08 12.10 36.10
CA HIS A 540 -4.40 12.89 37.27
C HIS A 540 -4.92 14.26 36.82
N ILE A 541 -6.23 14.46 36.96
CA ILE A 541 -6.89 15.69 36.52
C ILE A 541 -7.21 16.53 37.75
N LEU A 542 -6.84 17.81 37.71
CA LEU A 542 -7.32 18.81 38.66
C LEU A 542 -8.52 19.52 38.04
N TYR A 543 -9.67 19.48 38.72
CA TYR A 543 -10.90 20.11 38.26
C TYR A 543 -11.37 21.17 39.26
N TYR A 544 -11.67 22.36 38.76
CA TYR A 544 -12.28 23.44 39.53
C TYR A 544 -13.30 24.20 38.69
N GLU A 545 -14.54 24.21 39.17
CA GLU A 545 -15.61 25.10 38.69
C GLU A 545 -16.17 25.82 39.92
N ASP A 546 -16.16 27.15 39.90
CA ASP A 546 -16.76 27.91 41.00
C ASP A 546 -18.28 27.67 41.05
N GLN A 547 -18.83 27.69 42.26
CA GLN A 547 -20.22 27.31 42.54
C GLN A 547 -21.06 28.57 42.86
N PRO A 548 -22.36 28.57 42.50
CA PRO A 548 -23.25 29.63 42.94
C PRO A 548 -23.53 29.47 44.45
N LEU A 549 -23.69 30.58 45.17
CA LEU A 549 -23.84 30.61 46.64
C LEU A 549 -25.04 29.80 47.19
N ASN A 550 -25.97 29.34 46.34
CA ASN A 550 -27.26 28.77 46.72
C ASN A 550 -27.56 27.36 46.15
N LEU A 551 -26.62 26.70 45.46
CA LEU A 551 -26.80 25.31 44.97
C LEU A 551 -25.71 24.39 45.50
N LEU A 552 -26.11 23.19 45.94
CA LEU A 552 -25.23 22.07 46.22
C LEU A 552 -25.04 21.26 44.94
N ASP A 553 -24.49 21.88 43.89
CA ASP A 553 -24.08 21.16 42.70
C ASP A 553 -22.76 20.43 43.01
N SER A 554 -22.78 19.11 43.01
CA SER A 554 -21.58 18.26 43.11
C SER A 554 -21.17 17.75 41.74
N PHE A 555 -19.94 17.23 41.59
CA PHE A 555 -19.52 16.50 40.39
C PHE A 555 -20.52 15.41 39.97
N ASP A 556 -21.16 14.76 40.95
CA ASP A 556 -22.18 13.72 40.73
C ASP A 556 -23.47 14.24 40.09
N THR A 557 -23.74 15.54 40.18
CA THR A 557 -24.93 16.16 39.56
C THR A 557 -24.79 16.38 38.05
N GLN A 558 -23.56 16.30 37.50
CA GLN A 558 -23.27 16.51 36.06
C GLN A 558 -23.91 17.80 35.49
N SER A 559 -23.93 18.87 36.29
CA SER A 559 -24.68 20.12 36.01
C SER A 559 -23.99 21.07 35.01
N SER A 560 -22.80 20.74 34.51
CA SER A 560 -22.06 21.51 33.50
C SER A 560 -21.42 20.58 32.45
N VAL A 561 -21.19 21.08 31.24
CA VAL A 561 -20.63 20.25 30.14
C VAL A 561 -19.21 19.75 30.44
N TYR A 562 -18.45 20.46 31.30
CA TYR A 562 -17.13 20.02 31.75
C TYR A 562 -17.23 18.88 32.76
N ALA A 563 -18.11 19.01 33.77
CA ALA A 563 -18.33 17.96 34.76
C ALA A 563 -18.88 16.68 34.10
N ASP A 564 -19.89 16.82 33.23
CA ASP A 564 -20.48 15.71 32.49
C ASP A 564 -19.45 15.04 31.57
N GLY A 565 -18.68 15.83 30.81
CA GLY A 565 -17.60 15.32 29.98
C GLY A 565 -16.54 14.55 30.75
N LEU A 566 -16.03 15.10 31.85
CA LEU A 566 -15.05 14.41 32.70
C LEU A 566 -15.64 13.13 33.30
N ALA A 567 -16.87 13.16 33.81
CA ALA A 567 -17.53 11.99 34.39
C ALA A 567 -17.75 10.87 33.36
N GLN A 568 -18.25 11.20 32.16
CA GLN A 568 -18.46 10.22 31.09
C GLN A 568 -17.14 9.59 30.62
N MET A 569 -16.07 10.37 30.53
CA MET A 569 -14.77 9.90 30.07
C MET A 569 -14.03 9.08 31.15
N THR A 570 -14.12 9.47 32.43
CA THR A 570 -13.61 8.67 33.55
C THR A 570 -14.41 7.38 33.75
N GLY A 571 -15.74 7.42 33.60
CA GLY A 571 -16.59 6.22 33.70
C GLY A 571 -16.30 5.15 32.65
N ARG A 572 -15.71 5.54 31.52
CA ARG A 572 -15.20 4.64 30.47
C ARG A 572 -13.73 4.24 30.66
N GLY A 573 -13.06 4.73 31.70
CA GLY A 573 -11.65 4.47 31.99
C GLY A 573 -10.66 5.23 31.10
N ILE A 574 -11.13 6.17 30.28
CA ILE A 574 -10.29 6.92 29.32
C ILE A 574 -9.46 7.97 30.06
N LEU A 575 -10.09 8.72 30.95
CA LEU A 575 -9.41 9.62 31.88
C LEU A 575 -9.12 8.90 33.19
N GLY A 576 -8.04 9.29 33.86
CA GLY A 576 -7.75 8.77 35.20
C GLY A 576 -8.56 9.46 36.30
N ASN A 577 -7.94 9.62 37.47
CA ASN A 577 -8.60 10.16 38.65
C ASN A 577 -8.79 11.68 38.53
N VAL A 578 -10.01 12.14 38.82
CA VAL A 578 -10.37 13.56 38.86
C VAL A 578 -10.37 14.02 40.31
N THR A 579 -9.44 14.91 40.66
CA THR A 579 -9.44 15.62 41.94
C THR A 579 -10.20 16.92 41.77
N MET A 580 -11.40 17.00 42.36
CA MET A 580 -12.21 18.22 42.34
C MET A 580 -11.90 19.09 43.58
N ALA A 581 -11.57 20.35 43.35
CA ALA A 581 -11.51 21.34 44.43
C ALA A 581 -12.92 21.88 44.73
N THR A 582 -13.33 21.84 46.00
CA THR A 582 -14.69 22.24 46.41
C THR A 582 -14.86 23.75 46.61
N ASN A 583 -13.75 24.47 46.77
CA ASN A 583 -13.74 25.92 46.97
C ASN A 583 -12.39 26.55 46.54
N ALA A 584 -12.35 27.88 46.46
CA ALA A 584 -11.19 28.64 45.98
C ALA A 584 -9.92 28.45 46.83
N THR A 585 -10.06 28.25 48.15
CA THR A 585 -8.93 28.06 49.06
C THR A 585 -8.30 26.68 48.87
N GLU A 586 -9.14 25.65 48.74
CA GLU A 586 -8.69 24.29 48.42
C GLU A 586 -8.00 24.25 47.06
N PHE A 587 -8.57 24.92 46.06
CA PHE A 587 -7.96 25.01 44.73
C PHE A 587 -6.57 25.68 44.77
N ASP A 588 -6.40 26.82 45.46
CA ASP A 588 -5.06 27.42 45.64
C ASP A 588 -4.08 26.45 46.32
N SER A 589 -4.56 25.66 47.29
CA SER A 589 -3.73 24.66 47.95
C SER A 589 -3.27 23.56 46.99
N LEU A 590 -4.17 23.00 46.17
CA LEU A 590 -3.85 21.94 45.21
C LEU A 590 -2.92 22.42 44.09
N LEU A 591 -3.02 23.69 43.68
CA LEU A 591 -2.11 24.29 42.71
C LEU A 591 -0.65 24.40 43.19
N ARG A 592 -0.36 24.25 44.50
CA ARG A 592 1.02 24.29 45.02
C ARG A 592 1.87 23.12 44.51
N ASP A 593 1.24 21.97 44.31
CA ASP A 593 1.84 20.76 43.74
C ASP A 593 1.21 20.43 42.37
N VAL A 594 1.02 21.46 41.52
CA VAL A 594 0.35 21.28 40.21
C VAL A 594 0.99 20.21 39.33
N LYS A 595 2.28 19.93 39.50
CA LYS A 595 3.04 18.93 38.72
C LYS A 595 2.57 17.48 38.94
N GLN A 596 1.78 17.21 39.99
CA GLN A 596 1.18 15.90 40.19
C GLN A 596 -0.04 15.65 39.27
N TYR A 597 -0.52 16.71 38.61
CA TYR A 597 -1.64 16.66 37.68
C TYR A 597 -1.14 16.82 36.24
N ASP A 598 -1.77 16.09 35.34
CA ASP A 598 -1.48 16.12 33.90
C ASP A 598 -2.32 17.17 33.18
N LEU A 599 -3.54 17.40 33.67
CA LEU A 599 -4.54 18.30 33.10
C LEU A 599 -5.23 19.13 34.19
N LEU A 600 -5.38 20.42 33.93
CA LEU A 600 -6.22 21.34 34.70
C LEU A 600 -7.46 21.72 33.88
N VAL A 601 -8.65 21.43 34.41
CA VAL A 601 -9.90 21.97 33.88
C VAL A 601 -10.41 23.03 34.85
N TYR A 602 -10.38 24.29 34.42
CA TYR A 602 -10.68 25.46 35.24
C TYR A 602 -11.81 26.27 34.64
N SER A 603 -12.81 26.60 35.46
CA SER A 603 -13.89 27.51 35.13
C SER A 603 -14.19 28.47 36.29
N SER A 604 -14.22 29.78 36.02
CA SER A 604 -14.80 30.77 36.92
C SER A 604 -15.92 31.54 36.22
N GLN A 605 -17.15 31.29 36.68
CA GLN A 605 -18.39 31.83 36.15
C GLN A 605 -19.19 32.64 37.18
N PHE A 606 -19.03 32.42 38.48
CA PHE A 606 -19.82 33.11 39.52
C PHE A 606 -19.04 34.15 40.34
N ALA A 607 -17.72 34.01 40.45
CA ALA A 607 -16.90 34.90 41.28
C ALA A 607 -16.96 36.36 40.81
N LYS A 608 -17.15 37.30 41.76
CA LYS A 608 -17.29 38.75 41.48
C LYS A 608 -16.08 39.58 41.92
N SER A 609 -15.03 38.92 42.42
CA SER A 609 -13.84 39.56 42.98
C SER A 609 -12.60 38.70 42.72
N ALA A 610 -11.43 39.29 42.98
CA ALA A 610 -10.16 38.57 43.01
C ALA A 610 -10.26 37.35 43.94
N GLN A 611 -9.61 36.26 43.54
CA GLN A 611 -9.59 34.98 44.25
C GLN A 611 -8.19 34.66 44.75
N THR A 612 -8.10 33.81 45.77
CA THR A 612 -6.83 33.43 46.41
C THR A 612 -5.85 32.73 45.45
N TYR A 613 -6.38 32.03 44.45
CA TYR A 613 -5.59 31.27 43.48
C TYR A 613 -5.06 32.10 42.30
N ASP A 614 -5.54 33.34 42.11
CA ASP A 614 -5.36 34.09 40.85
C ASP A 614 -3.89 34.20 40.42
N ALA A 615 -3.02 34.69 41.33
CA ALA A 615 -1.61 34.90 41.04
C ALA A 615 -0.86 33.59 40.74
N ARG A 616 -1.18 32.53 41.47
CA ARG A 616 -0.53 31.21 41.31
C ARG A 616 -0.96 30.53 40.02
N LEU A 617 -2.25 30.58 39.70
CA LEU A 617 -2.77 30.01 38.46
C LEU A 617 -2.17 30.72 37.24
N ALA A 618 -2.12 32.06 37.26
CA ALA A 618 -1.47 32.83 36.20
C ALA A 618 0.00 32.43 36.02
N GLU A 619 0.78 32.31 37.11
CA GLU A 619 2.18 31.87 37.06
C GLU A 619 2.33 30.49 36.40
N ILE A 620 1.51 29.53 36.80
CA ILE A 620 1.49 28.15 36.26
C ILE A 620 1.20 28.14 34.76
N LEU A 621 0.19 28.91 34.33
CA LEU A 621 -0.23 28.98 32.92
C LEU A 621 0.82 29.69 32.06
N CYS A 622 1.39 30.80 32.54
CA CYS A 622 2.42 31.55 31.85
C CYS A 622 3.69 30.70 31.66
N ALA A 623 4.06 29.92 32.67
CA ALA A 623 5.17 28.98 32.62
C ALA A 623 4.84 27.66 31.87
N ARG A 624 3.58 27.46 31.47
CA ARG A 624 3.07 26.25 30.79
C ARG A 624 3.42 24.96 31.52
N LEU A 625 3.24 24.95 32.83
CA LEU A 625 3.61 23.82 33.69
C LEU A 625 2.60 22.66 33.65
N ILE A 626 1.40 22.89 33.12
CA ILE A 626 0.32 21.90 33.03
C ILE A 626 -0.51 22.14 31.78
N LYS A 627 -1.13 21.08 31.25
CA LYS A 627 -2.13 21.23 30.21
C LYS A 627 -3.39 21.85 30.79
N SER A 628 -4.12 22.65 30.02
CA SER A 628 -5.30 23.29 30.61
C SER A 628 -6.46 23.57 29.65
N ILE A 629 -7.67 23.48 30.19
CA ILE A 629 -8.88 24.07 29.60
C ILE A 629 -9.31 25.18 30.55
N VAL A 630 -9.28 26.41 30.08
CA VAL A 630 -9.46 27.62 30.90
C VAL A 630 -10.69 28.37 30.41
N SER A 631 -11.67 28.54 31.30
CA SER A 631 -12.75 29.50 31.13
C SER A 631 -12.74 30.48 32.31
N ASP A 632 -12.60 31.77 32.03
CA ASP A 632 -12.71 32.81 33.05
C ASP A 632 -13.58 33.93 32.50
N THR A 633 -14.79 34.06 33.04
CA THR A 633 -15.76 35.07 32.59
C THR A 633 -15.83 36.28 33.50
N ARG A 634 -14.94 36.34 34.51
CA ARG A 634 -14.85 37.49 35.39
C ARG A 634 -14.46 38.73 34.60
N GLY A 635 -15.13 39.85 34.91
CA GLY A 635 -14.96 41.09 34.15
C GLY A 635 -13.52 41.60 34.08
N THR A 636 -13.20 42.33 33.01
CA THR A 636 -11.86 42.89 32.71
C THR A 636 -11.32 43.85 33.76
N THR A 637 -12.14 44.26 34.73
CA THR A 637 -11.76 45.10 35.87
C THR A 637 -11.10 44.32 37.00
N ILE A 638 -11.04 42.99 36.91
CA ILE A 638 -10.38 42.11 37.88
C ILE A 638 -9.00 41.72 37.32
N PRO A 639 -7.89 42.28 37.84
CA PRO A 639 -6.55 42.04 37.30
C PRO A 639 -6.17 40.55 37.26
N GLY A 640 -6.51 39.80 38.32
CA GLY A 640 -6.21 38.37 38.40
C GLY A 640 -6.84 37.53 37.27
N ALA A 641 -8.10 37.81 36.90
CA ALA A 641 -8.77 37.15 35.79
C ALA A 641 -8.13 37.48 34.44
N THR A 642 -7.75 38.75 34.25
CA THR A 642 -7.08 39.21 33.03
C THR A 642 -5.70 38.55 32.88
N ASP A 643 -4.96 38.41 33.98
CA ASP A 643 -3.65 37.75 34.00
C ASP A 643 -3.76 36.25 33.70
N ILE A 644 -4.78 35.56 34.25
CA ILE A 644 -5.07 34.15 33.94
C ILE A 644 -5.31 33.97 32.44
N LEU A 645 -6.23 34.72 31.84
CA LEU A 645 -6.52 34.61 30.40
C LEU A 645 -5.27 34.90 29.57
N LYS A 646 -4.54 35.97 29.91
CA LYS A 646 -3.33 36.38 29.19
C LYS A 646 -2.24 35.30 29.23
N CYS A 647 -2.02 34.72 30.40
CA CYS A 647 -1.10 33.63 30.60
C CYS A 647 -1.55 32.33 29.92
N ALA A 648 -2.87 32.08 29.87
CA ALA A 648 -3.44 30.98 29.12
C ALA A 648 -3.30 31.17 27.59
N GLY A 649 -3.06 32.40 27.12
CA GLY A 649 -2.78 32.75 25.72
C GLY A 649 -3.88 33.56 25.04
N ALA A 650 -4.81 34.14 25.80
CA ALA A 650 -5.94 34.92 25.33
C ALA A 650 -6.08 36.27 26.06
N GLY A 651 -6.74 37.25 25.46
CA GLY A 651 -7.16 38.48 26.14
C GLY A 651 -8.68 38.65 26.05
N PRO A 652 -9.34 39.19 27.08
CA PRO A 652 -10.77 39.50 27.00
C PRO A 652 -11.04 40.65 26.03
N GLY A 653 -12.12 40.57 25.27
CA GLY A 653 -12.53 41.60 24.31
C GLY A 653 -13.44 42.70 24.88
N GLN A 654 -13.71 43.73 24.07
CA GLN A 654 -14.34 45.00 24.51
C GLN A 654 -15.88 45.04 24.39
N SER A 655 -16.57 43.92 24.15
CA SER A 655 -18.02 43.91 23.85
C SER A 655 -18.87 43.54 25.07
N SER A 656 -19.89 44.35 25.36
CA SER A 656 -20.95 44.06 26.34
C SER A 656 -22.19 43.36 25.74
N LYS A 657 -22.12 42.90 24.48
CA LYS A 657 -23.23 42.18 23.84
C LYS A 657 -23.22 40.72 24.27
N GLU A 658 -24.38 40.18 24.62
CA GLU A 658 -24.59 38.74 24.73
C GLU A 658 -24.51 38.12 23.32
N TYR A 659 -23.62 37.14 23.18
CA TYR A 659 -23.50 36.34 21.96
C TYR A 659 -24.39 35.12 22.06
N THR A 660 -25.03 34.75 20.95
CA THR A 660 -26.01 33.66 20.93
C THR A 660 -25.52 32.40 20.23
N HIS A 661 -24.42 32.47 19.46
CA HIS A 661 -23.91 31.34 18.71
C HIS A 661 -22.38 31.32 18.62
N ILE A 662 -21.83 30.10 18.70
CA ILE A 662 -20.44 29.77 18.38
C ILE A 662 -20.44 29.12 16.99
N TYR A 663 -19.61 29.63 16.08
CA TYR A 663 -19.44 29.11 14.72
C TYR A 663 -18.04 28.56 14.51
N SER A 664 -17.91 27.63 13.57
CA SER A 664 -16.62 27.09 13.11
C SER A 664 -15.70 28.19 12.58
N ALA A 665 -14.43 28.19 13.00
CA ALA A 665 -13.37 28.90 12.27
C ALA A 665 -12.77 27.98 11.19
N ASN A 666 -11.77 28.45 10.43
CA ASN A 666 -11.18 27.68 9.32
C ASN A 666 -10.53 26.35 9.75
N SER A 667 -10.16 26.18 11.03
CA SER A 667 -9.75 24.90 11.63
C SER A 667 -10.73 24.58 12.76
N SER A 668 -11.67 23.64 12.60
CA SER A 668 -12.82 23.59 13.52
C SER A 668 -13.03 22.26 14.25
N PHE A 669 -13.21 22.39 15.57
CA PHE A 669 -13.76 21.38 16.48
C PHE A 669 -15.29 21.29 16.51
N VAL A 670 -15.97 22.35 16.04
CA VAL A 670 -17.43 22.41 15.89
C VAL A 670 -17.76 22.49 14.41
N SER A 671 -18.59 21.59 13.89
CA SER A 671 -19.00 21.60 12.48
C SER A 671 -20.39 22.23 12.25
N TRP A 672 -21.01 22.74 13.32
CA TRP A 672 -22.29 23.45 13.31
C TRP A 672 -22.24 24.70 14.20
N PRO A 673 -23.19 25.62 14.01
CA PRO A 673 -23.46 26.66 14.99
C PRO A 673 -23.94 26.04 16.30
N ALA A 674 -23.21 26.24 17.40
CA ALA A 674 -23.66 25.86 18.75
C ALA A 674 -24.36 27.06 19.41
N GLU A 675 -25.60 26.89 19.83
CA GLU A 675 -26.37 27.96 20.47
C GLU A 675 -25.97 28.09 21.94
N ILE A 676 -25.66 29.32 22.35
CA ILE A 676 -25.32 29.66 23.72
C ILE A 676 -26.19 30.80 24.23
N GLN A 677 -26.40 30.83 25.54
CA GLN A 677 -27.14 31.87 26.24
C GLN A 677 -26.49 32.14 27.59
N GLN A 678 -26.77 33.28 28.20
CA GLN A 678 -26.37 33.53 29.57
C GLN A 678 -27.13 32.57 30.52
N PRO A 679 -26.45 31.74 31.32
CA PRO A 679 -27.11 30.84 32.26
C PRO A 679 -27.78 31.64 33.39
N PRO A 680 -28.88 31.13 33.97
CA PRO A 680 -29.43 31.68 35.21
C PRO A 680 -28.34 31.74 36.29
N ASP A 681 -28.30 32.84 37.05
CA ASP A 681 -27.39 33.09 38.17
C ASP A 681 -25.90 33.32 37.83
N VAL A 682 -25.50 33.21 36.56
CA VAL A 682 -24.14 33.59 36.11
C VAL A 682 -24.09 35.10 35.88
N PRO A 683 -23.34 35.89 36.68
CA PRO A 683 -23.33 37.34 36.61
C PRO A 683 -22.66 37.94 35.37
N PHE A 684 -21.86 37.16 34.63
CA PHE A 684 -21.12 37.63 33.46
C PHE A 684 -21.47 36.78 32.22
N PRO A 685 -21.88 37.40 31.10
CA PRO A 685 -22.18 36.65 29.89
C PRO A 685 -20.91 36.12 29.20
N PRO A 686 -21.04 35.15 28.28
CA PRO A 686 -19.99 34.81 27.33
C PRO A 686 -19.47 36.06 26.62
N HIS A 687 -18.16 36.17 26.44
CA HIS A 687 -17.52 37.35 25.86
C HIS A 687 -16.45 36.94 24.85
N PRO A 688 -16.13 37.81 23.87
CA PRO A 688 -15.17 37.47 22.83
C PRO A 688 -13.77 37.48 23.43
N LEU A 689 -12.92 36.58 22.96
CA LEU A 689 -11.51 36.58 23.28
C LEU A 689 -10.70 37.16 22.11
N PHE A 690 -9.43 37.43 22.34
CA PHE A 690 -8.42 37.72 21.32
C PHE A 690 -7.16 36.91 21.60
N PRO A 691 -6.42 36.44 20.57
CA PRO A 691 -5.14 35.76 20.80
C PRO A 691 -4.11 36.72 21.39
N ALA A 692 -3.46 36.33 22.48
CA ALA A 692 -2.40 37.16 23.10
C ALA A 692 -1.10 37.16 22.27
N ASP A 693 -0.81 36.04 21.59
CA ASP A 693 0.28 35.92 20.61
C ASP A 693 -0.19 35.01 19.46
N SER A 694 -0.50 35.62 18.32
CA SER A 694 -0.99 34.90 17.13
C SER A 694 0.02 33.94 16.52
N ARG A 695 1.29 33.95 16.94
CA ARG A 695 2.30 32.96 16.51
C ARG A 695 2.26 31.66 17.31
N ARG A 696 1.57 31.65 18.45
CA ARG A 696 1.50 30.51 19.37
C ARG A 696 0.08 30.04 19.64
N SER A 697 -0.92 30.79 19.17
CA SER A 697 -2.32 30.52 19.38
C SER A 697 -3.07 30.51 18.05
N SER A 698 -4.03 29.61 17.90
CA SER A 698 -4.96 29.57 16.77
C SER A 698 -6.40 29.75 17.23
N VAL A 699 -7.23 30.24 16.31
CA VAL A 699 -8.67 30.41 16.53
C VAL A 699 -9.40 29.18 15.98
N GLN A 700 -10.12 28.47 16.85
CA GLN A 700 -10.83 27.23 16.47
C GLN A 700 -12.33 27.44 16.27
N ALA A 701 -12.91 28.41 16.99
CA ALA A 701 -14.29 28.81 16.84
C ALA A 701 -14.43 30.31 17.11
N THR A 702 -15.44 30.95 16.52
CA THR A 702 -15.69 32.40 16.59
C THR A 702 -17.14 32.71 16.92
N TYR A 703 -17.38 33.92 17.42
CA TYR A 703 -18.74 34.42 17.58
C TYR A 703 -19.26 35.04 16.29
N ASN A 704 -20.53 34.77 15.92
CA ASN A 704 -21.20 35.37 14.75
C ASN A 704 -20.44 35.26 13.41
N ASN A 705 -19.64 34.19 13.25
CA ASN A 705 -18.77 33.97 12.09
C ASN A 705 -17.75 35.12 11.84
N ASP A 706 -17.38 35.85 12.89
CA ASP A 706 -16.41 36.95 12.85
C ASP A 706 -15.02 36.48 13.28
N THR A 707 -14.10 36.43 12.31
CA THR A 707 -12.70 36.05 12.53
C THR A 707 -11.92 36.98 13.45
N ARG A 708 -12.45 38.19 13.74
CA ARG A 708 -11.82 39.13 14.68
C ARG A 708 -12.01 38.72 16.13
N HIS A 709 -13.05 37.95 16.45
CA HIS A 709 -13.48 37.67 17.82
C HIS A 709 -13.61 36.16 18.07
N PRO A 710 -12.51 35.47 18.39
CA PRO A 710 -12.55 34.06 18.77
C PRO A 710 -13.40 33.79 20.01
N ALA A 711 -14.07 32.63 19.99
CA ALA A 711 -14.74 32.01 21.13
C ALA A 711 -13.89 30.90 21.77
N VAL A 712 -13.14 30.16 20.96
CA VAL A 712 -12.20 29.10 21.40
C VAL A 712 -10.83 29.39 20.83
N ILE A 713 -9.85 29.56 21.72
CA ILE A 713 -8.45 29.79 21.36
C ILE A 713 -7.63 28.58 21.83
N ALA A 714 -6.96 27.95 20.90
CA ALA A 714 -6.07 26.83 21.17
C ALA A 714 -4.61 27.31 21.15
N VAL A 715 -3.84 26.92 22.16
CA VAL A 715 -2.54 27.52 22.49
C VAL A 715 -1.46 26.44 22.50
N GLY A 716 -0.53 26.54 21.55
CA GLY A 716 0.48 25.52 21.26
C GLY A 716 1.88 25.77 21.83
N ALA A 717 2.70 24.73 21.77
CA ALA A 717 4.16 24.82 21.91
C ALA A 717 4.80 25.47 20.67
N SER A 718 5.95 26.13 20.81
CA SER A 718 6.49 27.07 19.81
C SER A 718 6.89 26.44 18.46
N LEU A 719 6.61 27.19 17.38
CA LEU A 719 6.95 27.02 15.96
C LEU A 719 6.01 26.12 15.13
N ALA A 720 4.78 26.61 14.89
CA ALA A 720 3.92 26.02 13.89
C ALA A 720 4.43 26.36 12.47
N SER A 721 4.66 25.34 11.65
CA SER A 721 4.98 25.50 10.22
C SER A 721 4.01 24.69 9.37
N ARG A 722 3.77 25.12 8.13
CA ARG A 722 3.05 24.30 7.15
C ARG A 722 3.72 22.92 7.05
N GLN A 723 2.93 21.85 7.13
CA GLN A 723 3.41 20.46 7.14
C GLN A 723 2.53 19.61 6.23
N ARG A 724 3.10 18.94 5.23
CA ARG A 724 2.37 17.86 4.57
C ARG A 724 2.37 16.65 5.49
N TYR A 725 1.29 15.89 5.45
CA TYR A 725 1.14 14.67 6.21
C TYR A 725 0.31 13.66 5.43
N PHE A 726 0.41 12.39 5.79
CA PHE A 726 -0.57 11.38 5.41
C PHE A 726 -1.16 10.72 6.65
N VAL A 727 -2.40 10.24 6.55
CA VAL A 727 -3.02 9.35 7.53
C VAL A 727 -3.46 8.09 6.79
N THR A 728 -2.68 7.01 6.89
CA THR A 728 -3.08 5.71 6.34
C THR A 728 -3.77 4.90 7.43
N VAL A 729 -4.96 4.40 7.16
CA VAL A 729 -5.69 3.48 8.03
C VAL A 729 -5.55 2.06 7.47
N LEU A 730 -4.86 1.20 8.21
CA LEU A 730 -4.78 -0.22 7.89
C LEU A 730 -5.81 -1.02 8.69
N THR A 731 -6.52 -1.91 8.01
CA THR A 731 -7.52 -2.80 8.59
C THR A 731 -7.13 -4.26 8.43
N ARG A 732 -7.62 -5.13 9.31
CA ARG A 732 -7.64 -6.58 9.08
C ARG A 732 -9.07 -7.09 9.25
N GLY A 733 -9.56 -7.88 8.30
CA GLY A 733 -10.90 -8.42 8.32
C GLY A 733 -11.41 -8.72 6.92
N ARG A 734 -12.64 -8.30 6.61
CA ARG A 734 -13.29 -8.57 5.33
C ARG A 734 -12.85 -7.60 4.23
N ALA A 735 -13.16 -8.01 3.00
CA ALA A 735 -13.17 -7.18 1.81
C ALA A 735 -11.78 -6.64 1.41
N LYS A 736 -10.77 -7.51 1.42
CA LYS A 736 -9.45 -7.21 0.88
C LYS A 736 -9.56 -6.82 -0.59
N VAL A 737 -8.95 -5.70 -0.98
CA VAL A 737 -8.75 -5.31 -2.38
C VAL A 737 -7.28 -5.54 -2.72
N LYS A 738 -7.00 -6.27 -3.81
CA LYS A 738 -5.63 -6.52 -4.28
C LYS A 738 -5.48 -6.00 -5.72
N PRO A 739 -4.40 -5.25 -6.05
CA PRO A 739 -4.05 -4.98 -7.44
C PRO A 739 -3.83 -6.27 -8.22
N TRP A 740 -4.13 -6.24 -9.51
CA TRP A 740 -3.89 -7.35 -10.41
C TRP A 740 -3.20 -6.85 -11.68
N LEU A 741 -2.04 -7.42 -12.00
CA LEU A 741 -1.34 -7.07 -13.22
C LEU A 741 -1.98 -7.78 -14.44
N TYR A 742 -2.74 -7.02 -15.24
CA TYR A 742 -3.39 -7.53 -16.45
C TYR A 742 -2.39 -8.12 -17.46
N ARG A 743 -1.30 -7.41 -17.77
CA ARG A 743 -0.21 -7.86 -18.65
C ARG A 743 1.15 -7.46 -18.11
N ASN A 744 2.17 -8.27 -18.41
CA ASN A 744 3.53 -8.04 -17.89
C ASN A 744 4.18 -6.76 -18.46
N ASN A 745 3.88 -6.41 -19.70
CA ASN A 745 4.36 -5.19 -20.35
C ASN A 745 3.17 -4.46 -20.97
N THR A 746 3.16 -3.14 -20.85
CA THR A 746 2.22 -2.26 -21.54
C THR A 746 3.02 -1.30 -22.41
N TYR A 747 2.55 -1.08 -23.64
CA TYR A 747 3.24 -0.21 -24.60
C TYR A 747 2.43 1.05 -24.92
N THR A 748 3.12 2.11 -25.36
CA THR A 748 2.44 3.32 -25.80
C THR A 748 1.48 3.01 -26.94
N LEU A 749 0.33 3.71 -26.93
CA LEU A 749 -0.73 3.55 -27.94
C LEU A 749 -1.36 2.14 -27.95
N GLU A 750 -1.34 1.44 -26.82
CA GLU A 750 -2.14 0.25 -26.55
C GLU A 750 -3.12 0.52 -25.40
N ASP A 751 -4.16 -0.30 -25.30
CA ASP A 751 -5.11 -0.21 -24.19
C ASP A 751 -4.41 -0.55 -22.87
N LEU A 752 -4.64 0.28 -21.85
CA LEU A 752 -4.22 0.01 -20.48
C LEU A 752 -5.43 -0.52 -19.72
N HIS A 753 -5.22 -1.58 -18.94
CA HIS A 753 -6.28 -2.24 -18.18
C HIS A 753 -5.95 -2.21 -16.69
N PRO A 754 -6.31 -1.15 -15.95
CA PRO A 754 -6.26 -1.15 -14.50
C PRO A 754 -7.22 -2.21 -13.96
N THR A 755 -6.68 -3.24 -13.34
CA THR A 755 -7.45 -4.37 -12.81
C THR A 755 -7.20 -4.52 -11.32
N PHE A 756 -8.28 -4.65 -10.56
CA PHE A 756 -8.25 -4.91 -9.12
C PHE A 756 -9.20 -6.05 -8.81
N ARG A 757 -8.94 -6.79 -7.75
CA ARG A 757 -9.78 -7.94 -7.41
C ARG A 757 -10.08 -8.05 -5.93
N LEU A 758 -11.18 -8.71 -5.62
CA LEU A 758 -11.59 -9.09 -4.26
C LEU A 758 -11.28 -10.58 -4.04
N PRO A 759 -10.20 -10.93 -3.33
CA PRO A 759 -9.81 -12.32 -3.09
C PRO A 759 -10.91 -13.09 -2.36
N ILE A 760 -11.17 -14.32 -2.77
CA ILE A 760 -12.27 -15.15 -2.24
C ILE A 760 -12.16 -15.35 -0.73
N THR A 761 -10.95 -15.54 -0.22
CA THR A 761 -10.76 -15.83 1.20
C THR A 761 -11.17 -14.68 2.11
N HIS A 762 -11.37 -13.46 1.60
CA HIS A 762 -11.76 -12.30 2.40
C HIS A 762 -13.17 -11.79 2.04
N ARG A 763 -13.94 -12.55 1.26
CA ARG A 763 -15.32 -12.17 0.94
C ARG A 763 -16.24 -12.54 2.11
N PRO A 764 -17.22 -11.67 2.43
CA PRO A 764 -18.25 -12.01 3.41
C PRO A 764 -19.06 -13.23 2.93
N PRO A 765 -19.58 -14.09 3.84
CA PRO A 765 -20.37 -15.27 3.48
C PRO A 765 -21.56 -14.94 2.57
N CYS A 766 -22.30 -13.87 2.90
CA CYS A 766 -23.44 -13.39 2.11
C CYS A 766 -23.06 -12.68 0.80
N GLY A 767 -21.78 -12.60 0.46
CA GLY A 767 -21.28 -11.78 -0.64
C GLY A 767 -21.49 -10.27 -0.41
N PHE A 768 -21.22 -9.49 -1.46
CA PHE A 768 -21.46 -8.06 -1.47
C PHE A 768 -22.85 -7.78 -2.05
N SER A 769 -23.65 -6.96 -1.36
CA SER A 769 -24.95 -6.50 -1.87
C SER A 769 -24.79 -5.44 -2.96
N SER A 770 -23.73 -4.63 -2.87
CA SER A 770 -23.31 -3.73 -3.93
C SER A 770 -21.81 -3.42 -3.83
N VAL A 771 -21.19 -3.21 -4.98
CA VAL A 771 -19.80 -2.76 -5.11
C VAL A 771 -19.76 -1.56 -6.03
N ASN A 772 -19.27 -0.43 -5.53
CA ASN A 772 -18.97 0.75 -6.34
C ASN A 772 -17.46 1.00 -6.29
N ALA A 773 -16.81 0.85 -7.44
CA ALA A 773 -15.37 0.90 -7.57
C ALA A 773 -14.94 1.95 -8.58
N THR A 774 -13.87 2.68 -8.25
CA THR A 774 -13.25 3.66 -9.15
C THR A 774 -11.74 3.52 -9.11
N VAL A 775 -11.07 3.90 -10.20
CA VAL A 775 -9.62 4.04 -10.26
C VAL A 775 -9.27 5.47 -10.66
N THR A 776 -8.41 6.11 -9.88
CA THR A 776 -7.75 7.36 -10.26
C THR A 776 -6.38 7.02 -10.83
N ILE A 777 -6.12 7.49 -12.06
CA ILE A 777 -4.89 7.23 -12.80
C ILE A 777 -4.13 8.55 -12.92
N THR A 778 -2.97 8.63 -12.27
CA THR A 778 -1.99 9.71 -12.46
C THR A 778 -1.08 9.32 -13.62
N ARG A 779 -1.19 10.04 -14.74
CA ARG A 779 -0.46 9.74 -15.98
C ARG A 779 0.48 10.87 -16.41
N PRO A 780 1.61 10.57 -17.06
CA PRO A 780 2.51 11.58 -17.59
C PRO A 780 1.87 12.33 -18.77
N LEU A 781 2.26 13.59 -18.93
CA LEU A 781 1.92 14.47 -20.05
C LEU A 781 3.10 14.73 -20.99
N ALA A 782 4.24 14.08 -20.74
CA ALA A 782 5.42 14.12 -21.57
C ALA A 782 6.15 12.77 -21.54
N SER A 783 6.83 12.44 -22.64
CA SER A 783 7.64 11.23 -22.77
C SER A 783 8.93 11.33 -21.94
N THR A 784 9.18 10.31 -21.12
CA THR A 784 10.37 10.23 -20.26
C THR A 784 11.65 9.99 -21.08
N SER A 785 11.53 9.24 -22.16
CA SER A 785 12.61 9.01 -23.13
C SER A 785 12.97 10.29 -23.89
N ASN A 786 11.98 11.08 -24.31
CA ASN A 786 12.24 12.37 -24.97
C ASN A 786 12.87 13.39 -24.00
N LEU A 787 12.48 13.39 -22.73
CA LEU A 787 13.14 14.22 -21.70
C LEU A 787 14.63 13.85 -21.58
N THR A 788 14.95 12.56 -21.55
CA THR A 788 16.33 12.05 -21.51
C THR A 788 17.14 12.56 -22.71
N LEU A 789 16.57 12.50 -23.92
CA LEU A 789 17.25 12.95 -25.14
C LEU A 789 17.46 14.46 -25.18
N ASN A 790 16.44 15.22 -24.80
CA ASN A 790 16.47 16.69 -24.83
C ASN A 790 17.41 17.28 -23.78
N ALA A 791 17.69 16.56 -22.69
CA ALA A 791 18.65 16.96 -21.67
C ALA A 791 20.08 17.11 -22.22
N ASN A 792 20.41 16.44 -23.34
CA ASN A 792 21.77 16.40 -23.91
C ASN A 792 22.86 16.06 -22.89
N ALA A 793 22.52 15.20 -21.93
CA ALA A 793 23.43 14.75 -20.90
C ALA A 793 24.53 13.84 -21.45
N PRO A 794 25.67 13.69 -20.74
CA PRO A 794 26.66 12.67 -21.08
C PRO A 794 26.05 11.26 -20.97
N THR A 795 26.58 10.32 -21.74
CA THR A 795 26.09 8.93 -21.78
C THR A 795 26.39 8.15 -20.50
N SER A 796 27.20 8.71 -19.60
CA SER A 796 27.40 8.25 -18.24
C SER A 796 27.97 9.38 -17.39
N THR A 797 27.70 9.35 -16.08
CA THR A 797 28.33 10.22 -15.09
C THR A 797 28.65 9.42 -13.83
N THR A 798 29.56 9.92 -13.01
CA THR A 798 29.89 9.29 -11.72
C THR A 798 29.53 10.21 -10.56
N LEU A 799 28.83 9.66 -9.56
CA LEU A 799 28.44 10.38 -8.35
C LEU A 799 28.75 9.51 -7.13
N ALA A 800 29.65 9.97 -6.25
CA ALA A 800 30.05 9.23 -5.04
C ALA A 800 30.33 7.73 -5.31
N GLY A 801 31.19 7.44 -6.29
CA GLY A 801 31.54 6.06 -6.68
C GLY A 801 30.48 5.30 -7.49
N ASP A 802 29.29 5.86 -7.69
CA ASP A 802 28.21 5.28 -8.48
C ASP A 802 28.31 5.69 -9.96
N THR A 803 28.25 4.73 -10.88
CA THR A 803 28.33 4.98 -12.32
C THR A 803 26.93 4.98 -12.92
N LEU A 804 26.39 6.18 -13.11
CA LEU A 804 25.04 6.39 -13.61
C LEU A 804 24.99 6.22 -15.13
N GLY A 805 23.95 5.52 -15.60
CA GLY A 805 23.65 5.39 -17.02
C GLY A 805 23.06 6.68 -17.63
N PRO A 806 22.76 6.69 -18.94
CA PRO A 806 22.31 7.89 -19.64
C PRO A 806 21.02 8.52 -19.07
N ARG A 807 20.03 7.72 -18.64
CA ARG A 807 18.77 8.24 -18.07
C ARG A 807 19.01 8.96 -16.75
N ALA A 808 19.73 8.32 -15.84
CA ALA A 808 20.08 8.91 -14.55
C ALA A 808 20.99 10.15 -14.71
N ALA A 809 21.93 10.13 -15.66
CA ALA A 809 22.73 11.30 -16.02
C ALA A 809 21.87 12.46 -16.55
N ALA A 810 20.84 12.18 -17.34
CA ALA A 810 19.87 13.19 -17.77
C ALA A 810 19.07 13.77 -16.60
N ALA A 811 18.64 12.95 -15.65
CA ALA A 811 17.98 13.43 -14.43
C ALA A 811 18.87 14.40 -13.63
N GLN A 812 20.19 14.14 -13.54
CA GLN A 812 21.15 15.06 -12.90
C GLN A 812 21.22 16.42 -13.59
N VAL A 813 21.26 16.44 -14.92
CA VAL A 813 21.33 17.69 -15.70
C VAL A 813 20.02 18.47 -15.61
N LEU A 814 18.88 17.77 -15.60
CA LEU A 814 17.56 18.38 -15.52
C LEU A 814 17.23 18.92 -14.13
N GLY A 815 17.76 18.29 -13.07
CA GLY A 815 17.35 18.54 -11.69
C GLY A 815 15.97 17.95 -11.37
N PRO A 816 15.56 17.91 -10.08
CA PRO A 816 14.37 17.19 -9.64
C PRO A 816 13.06 17.70 -10.28
N ASP A 817 12.92 19.02 -10.46
CA ASP A 817 11.71 19.63 -11.02
C ASP A 817 11.47 19.32 -12.50
N ARG A 818 12.55 19.16 -13.29
CA ARG A 818 12.45 18.92 -14.74
C ARG A 818 12.64 17.46 -15.11
N ALA A 819 13.26 16.66 -14.24
CA ALA A 819 13.36 15.21 -14.40
C ALA A 819 12.01 14.52 -14.19
N THR A 820 11.10 15.13 -13.41
CA THR A 820 9.75 14.61 -13.20
C THR A 820 8.83 15.13 -14.30
N PRO A 821 8.27 14.27 -15.17
CA PRO A 821 7.33 14.72 -16.20
C PRO A 821 6.07 15.31 -15.56
N PRO A 822 5.49 16.39 -16.12
CA PRO A 822 4.20 16.89 -15.65
C PRO A 822 3.15 15.79 -15.77
N THR A 823 2.24 15.69 -14.81
CA THR A 823 1.20 14.66 -14.77
C THR A 823 -0.21 15.27 -14.77
N THR A 824 -1.20 14.43 -15.08
CA THR A 824 -2.62 14.73 -14.87
C THR A 824 -3.30 13.51 -14.27
N THR A 825 -4.39 13.74 -13.53
CA THR A 825 -5.24 12.67 -13.02
C THR A 825 -6.49 12.52 -13.87
N ILE A 826 -6.96 11.28 -14.00
CA ILE A 826 -8.30 10.94 -14.52
C ILE A 826 -8.92 9.91 -13.57
N THR A 827 -10.23 9.98 -13.34
CA THR A 827 -10.94 8.99 -12.50
C THR A 827 -11.98 8.28 -13.36
N LEU A 828 -11.93 6.95 -13.34
CA LEU A 828 -12.79 6.08 -14.14
C LEU A 828 -13.50 5.06 -13.22
N PRO A 829 -14.74 4.65 -13.52
CA PRO A 829 -15.37 3.51 -12.85
C PRO A 829 -14.65 2.21 -13.23
N LEU A 830 -14.64 1.25 -12.31
CA LEU A 830 -14.23 -0.14 -12.56
C LEU A 830 -15.46 -1.06 -12.59
N TRP A 831 -15.45 -2.05 -13.47
CA TRP A 831 -16.59 -2.93 -13.74
C TRP A 831 -16.21 -4.42 -13.62
N ASP A 832 -17.17 -5.23 -13.17
CA ASP A 832 -17.13 -6.69 -13.08
C ASP A 832 -18.38 -7.23 -13.80
N ASP A 833 -18.58 -6.77 -15.05
CA ASP A 833 -19.82 -6.92 -15.81
C ASP A 833 -19.65 -7.68 -17.15
N GLY A 834 -18.47 -8.22 -17.40
CA GLY A 834 -18.10 -8.89 -18.66
C GLY A 834 -17.98 -7.94 -19.85
N THR A 835 -17.92 -6.63 -19.60
CA THR A 835 -17.77 -5.57 -20.60
C THR A 835 -16.77 -4.50 -20.09
N HIS A 836 -16.64 -3.37 -20.79
CA HIS A 836 -15.73 -2.26 -20.40
C HIS A 836 -14.26 -2.63 -20.20
N GLY A 837 -13.78 -3.76 -20.71
CA GLY A 837 -12.42 -4.28 -20.49
C GLY A 837 -12.43 -5.58 -19.68
N ASP A 838 -13.37 -5.72 -18.76
CA ASP A 838 -13.62 -6.99 -18.08
C ASP A 838 -14.15 -8.04 -19.06
N THR A 839 -13.67 -9.27 -18.90
CA THR A 839 -14.01 -10.38 -19.77
C THR A 839 -15.06 -11.30 -19.17
N VAL A 840 -15.24 -11.32 -17.85
CA VAL A 840 -16.12 -12.29 -17.16
C VAL A 840 -16.92 -11.61 -16.06
N ALA A 841 -18.23 -11.47 -16.28
CA ALA A 841 -19.10 -10.87 -15.29
C ALA A 841 -19.17 -11.69 -13.98
N GLY A 842 -19.07 -10.99 -12.84
CA GLY A 842 -19.25 -11.53 -11.50
C GLY A 842 -18.09 -12.40 -11.00
N ASP A 843 -16.92 -12.32 -11.62
CA ASP A 843 -15.72 -13.04 -11.20
C ASP A 843 -14.91 -12.28 -10.13
N HIS A 844 -15.35 -11.06 -9.81
CA HIS A 844 -14.78 -10.14 -8.83
C HIS A 844 -13.41 -9.58 -9.24
N PHE A 845 -13.12 -9.56 -10.54
CA PHE A 845 -12.14 -8.70 -11.15
C PHE A 845 -12.83 -7.45 -11.67
N TYR A 846 -12.38 -6.30 -11.15
CA TYR A 846 -12.92 -4.99 -11.46
C TYR A 846 -11.92 -4.30 -12.37
N GLU A 847 -12.35 -4.04 -13.60
CA GLU A 847 -11.48 -3.59 -14.68
C GLU A 847 -12.11 -2.42 -15.46
N THR A 848 -11.26 -1.63 -16.11
CA THR A 848 -11.67 -0.69 -17.14
C THR A 848 -10.62 -0.63 -18.25
N ALA A 849 -11.05 -0.64 -19.51
CA ALA A 849 -10.18 -0.42 -20.65
C ALA A 849 -9.95 1.08 -20.84
N VAL A 850 -8.71 1.51 -20.62
CA VAL A 850 -8.26 2.90 -20.82
C VAL A 850 -7.81 3.06 -22.27
N PRO A 851 -8.41 3.97 -23.04
CA PRO A 851 -8.12 4.10 -24.47
C PRO A 851 -6.65 4.45 -24.77
N PRO A 852 -6.13 4.07 -25.96
CA PRO A 852 -4.71 4.20 -26.31
C PRO A 852 -4.20 5.65 -26.30
N ASP A 853 -5.08 6.62 -26.58
CA ASP A 853 -4.72 8.04 -26.59
C ASP A 853 -4.37 8.61 -25.22
N LEU A 854 -4.86 7.98 -24.14
CA LEU A 854 -4.49 8.34 -22.78
C LEU A 854 -3.16 7.69 -22.36
N VAL A 855 -2.74 6.64 -23.07
CA VAL A 855 -1.49 5.86 -22.89
C VAL A 855 -0.43 6.26 -23.94
N ARG A 856 -0.42 7.54 -24.33
CA ARG A 856 0.43 8.04 -25.43
C ARG A 856 1.89 8.33 -25.05
N PHE A 857 2.21 8.38 -23.76
CA PHE A 857 3.55 8.70 -23.27
C PHE A 857 4.10 7.54 -22.46
N ASP A 858 5.38 7.25 -22.67
CA ASP A 858 6.14 6.32 -21.85
C ASP A 858 6.41 6.91 -20.46
N GLY A 859 6.49 6.04 -19.45
CA GLY A 859 6.72 6.41 -18.06
C GLY A 859 5.83 5.66 -17.09
N GLU A 860 5.81 6.11 -15.84
CA GLU A 860 5.04 5.51 -14.76
C GLU A 860 3.62 6.07 -14.72
N TYR A 861 2.65 5.16 -14.61
CA TYR A 861 1.24 5.44 -14.41
C TYR A 861 0.87 4.92 -13.02
N HIS A 862 0.48 5.82 -12.13
CA HIS A 862 0.11 5.45 -10.76
C HIS A 862 -1.41 5.27 -10.67
N LEU A 863 -1.82 4.11 -10.18
CA LEU A 863 -3.20 3.70 -10.02
C LEU A 863 -3.58 3.79 -8.54
N HIS A 864 -4.69 4.46 -8.26
CA HIS A 864 -5.30 4.54 -6.94
C HIS A 864 -6.76 4.10 -7.04
N ALA A 865 -7.04 2.87 -6.64
CA ALA A 865 -8.37 2.30 -6.59
C ALA A 865 -9.08 2.63 -5.27
N ARG A 866 -10.38 2.95 -5.36
CA ARG A 866 -11.28 3.11 -4.21
C ARG A 866 -12.51 2.24 -4.40
N PHE A 867 -12.81 1.42 -3.42
CA PHE A 867 -13.91 0.49 -3.39
C PHE A 867 -14.84 0.81 -2.23
N ARG A 868 -16.09 1.13 -2.53
CA ARG A 868 -17.20 1.13 -1.58
C ARG A 868 -17.90 -0.21 -1.66
N LEU A 869 -17.74 -1.02 -0.62
CA LEU A 869 -18.17 -2.40 -0.56
C LEU A 869 -19.29 -2.50 0.46
N CYS A 870 -20.50 -2.84 0.01
CA CYS A 870 -21.65 -2.95 0.88
C CYS A 870 -22.03 -4.42 1.08
N THR A 871 -22.43 -4.75 2.30
CA THR A 871 -22.79 -6.11 2.73
C THR A 871 -24.06 -6.06 3.55
N THR A 872 -24.84 -7.15 3.51
CA THR A 872 -25.98 -7.34 4.40
C THR A 872 -25.60 -8.21 5.59
N ASN A 873 -26.15 -7.92 6.78
CA ASN A 873 -25.94 -8.75 7.96
C ASN A 873 -26.40 -10.20 7.72
N CYS A 874 -25.54 -11.18 7.94
CA CYS A 874 -25.88 -12.60 7.84
C CYS A 874 -26.52 -13.11 9.14
N GLY A 875 -27.64 -13.84 9.05
CA GLY A 875 -28.22 -14.57 10.20
C GLY A 875 -27.40 -15.81 10.62
N ARG A 876 -27.80 -16.50 11.71
CA ARG A 876 -27.18 -17.79 12.11
C ARG A 876 -27.26 -18.81 10.97
N GLY A 877 -26.12 -19.37 10.58
CA GLY A 877 -26.01 -20.36 9.48
C GLY A 877 -24.97 -20.03 8.40
N ALA A 878 -24.18 -18.96 8.58
CA ALA A 878 -23.09 -18.56 7.69
C ALA A 878 -22.15 -19.74 7.34
N GLY A 879 -21.90 -19.95 6.04
CA GLY A 879 -21.05 -21.00 5.48
C GLY A 879 -21.76 -22.31 5.12
N THR A 880 -23.08 -22.44 5.32
CA THR A 880 -23.78 -23.73 5.13
C THR A 880 -24.61 -23.82 3.83
N GLY A 881 -24.58 -22.79 2.98
CA GLY A 881 -25.38 -22.73 1.75
C GLY A 881 -26.90 -22.52 1.97
N ASN A 882 -27.33 -22.29 3.21
CA ASN A 882 -28.72 -22.06 3.60
C ASN A 882 -28.89 -20.74 4.37
N GLU A 883 -28.14 -19.73 3.92
CA GLU A 883 -27.98 -18.44 4.60
C GLU A 883 -29.20 -17.54 4.38
N THR A 884 -29.69 -16.91 5.44
CA THR A 884 -30.65 -15.81 5.34
C THR A 884 -29.90 -14.50 5.50
N CYS A 885 -29.74 -13.79 4.39
CA CYS A 885 -29.18 -12.44 4.35
C CYS A 885 -30.22 -11.44 4.88
N GLY A 886 -29.85 -10.61 5.84
CA GLY A 886 -30.70 -9.57 6.42
C GLY A 886 -30.95 -8.40 5.45
N ALA A 887 -31.87 -7.50 5.81
CA ALA A 887 -32.21 -6.34 4.99
C ALA A 887 -31.32 -5.10 5.25
N GLN A 888 -30.56 -5.08 6.35
CA GLN A 888 -29.74 -3.92 6.72
C GLN A 888 -28.37 -4.00 6.04
N GLU A 889 -28.09 -3.01 5.21
CA GLU A 889 -26.84 -2.88 4.45
C GLU A 889 -25.84 -1.98 5.21
N THR A 890 -24.60 -2.44 5.32
CA THR A 890 -23.46 -1.70 5.86
C THR A 890 -22.37 -1.64 4.81
N CYS A 891 -21.75 -0.46 4.63
CA CYS A 891 -20.73 -0.24 3.62
C CYS A 891 -19.39 0.13 4.26
N ILE A 892 -18.30 -0.37 3.67
CA ILE A 892 -16.93 -0.05 4.03
C ILE A 892 -16.17 0.49 2.83
N LEU A 893 -15.14 1.27 3.10
CA LEU A 893 -14.19 1.75 2.11
C LEU A 893 -12.89 0.93 2.20
N ARG A 894 -12.33 0.67 1.01
CA ARG A 894 -11.05 0.00 0.83
C ARG A 894 -10.33 0.65 -0.34
N GLU A 895 -9.02 0.82 -0.18
CA GLU A 895 -8.17 1.40 -1.21
C GLU A 895 -7.03 0.44 -1.60
N ALA A 896 -6.55 0.58 -2.82
CA ALA A 896 -5.40 -0.17 -3.32
C ALA A 896 -4.59 0.66 -4.31
N HIS A 897 -3.28 0.47 -4.30
CA HIS A 897 -2.34 1.20 -5.15
C HIS A 897 -1.47 0.26 -5.98
N GLN A 898 -1.14 0.69 -7.20
CA GLN A 898 -0.19 0.00 -8.07
C GLN A 898 0.48 1.03 -8.99
N THR A 899 1.73 0.78 -9.38
CA THR A 899 2.37 1.52 -10.45
C THR A 899 2.57 0.61 -11.66
N ILE A 900 2.17 1.09 -12.84
CA ILE A 900 2.40 0.40 -14.12
C ILE A 900 3.35 1.26 -14.95
N PHE A 901 4.43 0.66 -15.45
CA PHE A 901 5.30 1.31 -16.40
C PHE A 901 4.83 1.04 -17.82
N VAL A 902 4.66 2.11 -18.60
CA VAL A 902 4.35 2.05 -20.03
C VAL A 902 5.64 2.32 -20.81
N THR A 903 6.06 1.37 -21.64
CA THR A 903 7.22 1.54 -22.51
C THR A 903 6.80 2.08 -23.88
N ALA A 904 7.62 2.90 -24.56
CA ALA A 904 7.35 3.26 -25.95
C ALA A 904 7.27 2.01 -26.85
N GLY A 905 6.15 1.82 -27.55
CA GLY A 905 5.91 0.68 -28.42
C GLY A 905 6.66 0.81 -29.76
N LEU A 906 7.32 -0.24 -30.26
CA LEU A 906 8.04 -0.20 -31.53
C LEU A 906 7.07 -0.11 -32.73
N ALA A 907 7.23 0.84 -33.64
CA ALA A 907 6.46 0.88 -34.88
C ALA A 907 7.38 1.08 -36.09
N PRO A 908 7.12 0.42 -37.24
CA PRO A 908 7.92 0.64 -38.46
C PRO A 908 7.95 2.09 -38.91
N SER A 909 6.86 2.84 -38.74
CA SER A 909 6.77 4.26 -39.10
C SER A 909 7.57 5.18 -38.17
N GLY A 910 7.76 4.78 -36.92
CA GLY A 910 8.52 5.54 -35.90
C GLY A 910 9.99 5.13 -35.78
N THR A 911 10.36 3.98 -36.34
CA THR A 911 11.67 3.39 -36.13
C THR A 911 12.64 3.75 -37.26
N LYS A 912 13.83 4.22 -36.88
CA LYS A 912 14.91 4.48 -37.83
C LYS A 912 15.85 3.29 -37.88
N VAL A 913 16.23 2.87 -39.09
CA VAL A 913 17.16 1.77 -39.31
C VAL A 913 18.27 2.22 -40.26
N SER A 914 19.52 1.90 -39.92
CA SER A 914 20.65 2.00 -40.84
C SER A 914 21.43 0.71 -40.85
N VAL A 915 21.83 0.26 -42.04
CA VAL A 915 22.58 -0.99 -42.24
C VAL A 915 23.93 -0.67 -42.85
N GLN A 916 25.00 -1.05 -42.17
CA GLN A 916 26.38 -0.89 -42.63
C GLN A 916 26.98 -2.26 -42.92
N ASN A 917 27.39 -2.49 -44.17
CA ASN A 917 28.14 -3.70 -44.53
C ASN A 917 29.56 -3.65 -43.93
N LEU A 918 29.97 -4.69 -43.22
CA LEU A 918 31.28 -4.81 -42.58
C LEU A 918 32.24 -5.75 -43.35
N GLY A 919 31.83 -6.25 -44.52
CA GLY A 919 32.62 -7.16 -45.34
C GLY A 919 32.39 -8.64 -44.98
N VAL A 920 33.41 -9.48 -45.17
CA VAL A 920 33.37 -10.92 -44.91
C VAL A 920 34.21 -11.24 -43.68
N GLY A 921 33.63 -11.94 -42.71
CA GLY A 921 34.30 -12.37 -41.48
C GLY A 921 35.04 -13.70 -41.60
N ASN A 922 35.68 -14.13 -40.51
CA ASN A 922 36.30 -15.45 -40.42
C ASN A 922 35.25 -16.56 -40.65
N GLY A 923 35.53 -17.48 -41.58
CA GLY A 923 34.58 -18.53 -41.98
C GLY A 923 33.71 -18.20 -43.20
N GLY A 924 33.97 -17.10 -43.92
CA GLY A 924 33.36 -16.83 -45.23
C GLY A 924 31.95 -16.22 -45.21
N ARG A 925 31.42 -15.91 -44.01
CA ARG A 925 30.11 -15.25 -43.84
C ARG A 925 30.22 -13.73 -44.00
N ALA A 926 29.24 -13.10 -44.63
CA ALA A 926 29.14 -11.65 -44.67
C ALA A 926 28.77 -11.10 -43.28
N ARG A 927 29.20 -9.88 -42.95
CA ARG A 927 28.91 -9.21 -41.67
C ARG A 927 28.26 -7.86 -41.92
N ALA A 928 27.33 -7.47 -41.06
CA ALA A 928 26.72 -6.14 -41.07
C ALA A 928 26.54 -5.61 -39.64
N SER A 929 26.67 -4.29 -39.49
CA SER A 929 26.20 -3.56 -38.32
C SER A 929 24.85 -2.96 -38.67
N VAL A 930 23.81 -3.35 -37.94
CA VAL A 930 22.50 -2.73 -38.05
C VAL A 930 22.27 -1.85 -36.84
N LYS A 931 22.05 -0.55 -37.07
CA LYS A 931 21.65 0.38 -36.02
C LYS A 931 20.16 0.65 -36.12
N VAL A 932 19.46 0.46 -35.01
CA VAL A 932 18.02 0.65 -34.89
C VAL A 932 17.78 1.69 -33.80
N THR A 933 17.01 2.72 -34.11
CA THR A 933 16.49 3.68 -33.11
C THR A 933 14.98 3.46 -33.01
N PRO A 934 14.53 2.61 -32.06
CA PRO A 934 13.13 2.26 -31.88
C PRO A 934 12.27 3.48 -31.53
N GLY A 935 11.09 3.56 -32.15
CA GLY A 935 10.10 4.56 -31.80
C GLY A 935 8.68 4.13 -32.18
N ASP A 936 7.70 4.69 -31.48
CA ASP A 936 6.28 4.44 -31.70
C ASP A 936 5.72 5.17 -32.93
N ALA A 937 4.47 4.87 -33.27
CA ALA A 937 3.83 5.42 -34.46
C ALA A 937 3.69 6.97 -34.43
N ARG A 938 3.86 7.61 -33.26
CA ARG A 938 3.86 9.06 -33.07
C ARG A 938 5.27 9.65 -32.93
N GLY A 939 6.31 8.82 -32.98
CA GLY A 939 7.70 9.23 -32.88
C GLY A 939 8.24 9.31 -31.45
N THR A 940 7.53 8.79 -30.46
CA THR A 940 8.08 8.60 -29.11
C THR A 940 9.17 7.55 -29.17
N LEU A 941 10.39 7.90 -28.80
CA LEU A 941 11.52 6.98 -28.85
C LEU A 941 11.54 6.07 -27.62
N LEU A 942 12.07 4.85 -27.76
CA LEU A 942 12.26 3.92 -26.64
C LEU A 942 13.29 4.44 -25.62
N GLY A 943 14.24 5.24 -26.07
CA GLY A 943 15.31 5.75 -25.21
C GLY A 943 16.34 4.68 -24.82
N PRO A 944 17.35 5.06 -24.02
CA PRO A 944 18.42 4.17 -23.56
C PRO A 944 17.98 3.23 -22.42
N GLY A 945 18.71 2.13 -22.18
CA GLY A 945 18.49 1.23 -21.03
C GLY A 945 17.48 0.08 -21.23
N PHE A 946 16.80 0.01 -22.39
CA PHE A 946 15.77 -1.00 -22.68
C PHE A 946 16.21 -2.14 -23.63
N ALA A 947 17.52 -2.43 -23.72
CA ALA A 947 18.02 -3.47 -24.63
C ALA A 947 17.39 -4.85 -24.37
N GLU A 948 17.12 -5.18 -23.10
CA GLU A 948 16.50 -6.45 -22.69
C GLU A 948 15.03 -6.58 -23.13
N GLN A 949 14.37 -5.49 -23.54
CA GLN A 949 12.99 -5.50 -24.04
C GLN A 949 12.91 -5.73 -25.56
N LEU A 950 14.03 -5.65 -26.27
CA LEU A 950 14.09 -5.86 -27.72
C LEU A 950 14.36 -7.33 -28.05
N VAL A 951 13.55 -7.87 -28.96
CA VAL A 951 13.68 -9.24 -29.46
C VAL A 951 14.14 -9.19 -30.90
N VAL A 952 15.23 -9.89 -31.22
CA VAL A 952 15.77 -9.99 -32.58
C VAL A 952 15.57 -11.40 -33.12
N THR A 953 14.63 -11.54 -34.05
CA THR A 953 14.35 -12.80 -34.75
C THR A 953 15.11 -12.86 -36.07
N ARG A 954 15.74 -14.00 -36.34
CA ARG A 954 16.58 -14.23 -37.51
C ARG A 954 15.78 -14.95 -38.59
N VAL A 955 15.93 -14.57 -39.85
CA VAL A 955 15.30 -15.25 -40.99
C VAL A 955 16.36 -15.66 -42.01
N GLY A 956 16.38 -16.95 -42.36
CA GLY A 956 17.45 -17.55 -43.13
C GLY A 956 18.69 -17.81 -42.29
N ASP A 957 19.84 -17.98 -42.92
CA ASP A 957 21.12 -18.21 -42.24
C ASP A 957 21.75 -16.90 -41.75
N VAL A 958 21.11 -16.30 -40.74
CA VAL A 958 21.55 -15.07 -40.04
C VAL A 958 21.92 -15.44 -38.60
N VAL A 959 23.02 -14.89 -38.09
CA VAL A 959 23.49 -15.05 -36.71
C VAL A 959 23.66 -13.66 -36.11
N VAL A 960 23.09 -13.44 -34.93
CA VAL A 960 23.34 -12.23 -34.13
C VAL A 960 24.60 -12.48 -33.32
N GLU A 961 25.65 -11.71 -33.59
CA GLU A 961 26.94 -11.81 -32.91
C GLU A 961 26.94 -11.05 -31.59
N ALA A 962 26.32 -9.86 -31.58
CA ALA A 962 26.18 -9.02 -30.42
C ALA A 962 25.03 -8.02 -30.61
N MET A 963 24.46 -7.58 -29.51
CA MET A 963 23.56 -6.44 -29.45
C MET A 963 24.00 -5.54 -28.30
N ARG A 964 24.09 -4.23 -28.55
CA ARG A 964 24.49 -3.25 -27.54
C ARG A 964 23.80 -1.92 -27.78
N GLU A 965 23.71 -1.12 -26.74
CA GLU A 965 23.39 0.29 -26.90
C GLU A 965 24.59 1.02 -27.54
N PHE A 966 24.33 1.78 -28.60
CA PHE A 966 25.38 2.35 -29.46
C PHE A 966 25.84 3.74 -29.00
N ASP A 967 24.88 4.61 -28.66
CA ASP A 967 25.13 6.04 -28.48
C ASP A 967 24.68 6.61 -27.13
N GLY A 968 24.13 5.79 -26.23
CA GLY A 968 23.55 6.27 -24.98
C GLY A 968 22.26 7.08 -25.17
N ARG A 969 21.69 7.07 -26.38
CA ARG A 969 20.55 7.91 -26.80
C ARG A 969 19.43 7.05 -27.42
N GLY A 970 19.36 5.77 -27.04
CA GLY A 970 18.32 4.87 -27.53
C GLY A 970 18.51 4.35 -28.96
N THR A 971 19.71 4.46 -29.52
CA THR A 971 20.09 3.69 -30.71
C THR A 971 20.78 2.39 -30.28
N TYR A 972 20.32 1.27 -30.80
CA TYR A 972 20.87 -0.06 -30.54
C TYR A 972 21.61 -0.58 -31.77
N GLU A 973 22.84 -1.03 -31.59
CA GLU A 973 23.64 -1.67 -32.63
C GLU A 973 23.55 -3.20 -32.49
N ILE A 974 23.15 -3.85 -33.57
CA ILE A 974 23.04 -5.30 -33.72
C ILE A 974 24.09 -5.72 -34.75
N LEU A 975 25.12 -6.43 -34.30
CA LEU A 975 26.13 -7.03 -35.17
C LEU A 975 25.62 -8.39 -35.62
N VAL A 976 25.57 -8.60 -36.94
CA VAL A 976 25.10 -9.85 -37.54
C VAL A 976 26.09 -10.43 -38.53
N SER A 977 26.14 -11.76 -38.62
CA SER A 977 26.78 -12.48 -39.71
C SER A 977 25.81 -13.39 -40.45
N TYR A 978 25.90 -13.42 -41.78
CA TYR A 978 24.94 -14.08 -42.64
C TYR A 978 25.58 -14.64 -43.91
N VAL A 979 24.91 -15.63 -44.52
CA VAL A 979 25.23 -16.09 -45.87
C VAL A 979 24.50 -15.19 -46.87
N ARG A 980 25.19 -14.76 -47.93
CA ARG A 980 24.59 -13.95 -49.00
C ARG A 980 23.67 -14.82 -49.86
N VAL A 981 22.46 -15.05 -49.36
CA VAL A 981 21.33 -15.63 -50.10
C VAL A 981 20.22 -14.59 -50.22
N GLU A 982 19.46 -14.66 -51.29
CA GLU A 982 18.28 -13.82 -51.48
C GLU A 982 17.30 -14.04 -50.32
N GLY A 983 16.93 -12.96 -49.62
CA GLY A 983 16.00 -13.00 -48.49
C GLY A 983 16.61 -13.07 -47.08
N ALA A 984 17.93 -12.93 -46.92
CA ALA A 984 18.55 -12.77 -45.60
C ALA A 984 18.02 -11.50 -44.90
N ARG A 985 17.29 -11.68 -43.81
CA ARG A 985 16.66 -10.58 -43.06
C ARG A 985 16.63 -10.88 -41.57
N MET A 986 16.50 -9.82 -40.78
CA MET A 986 16.21 -9.93 -39.36
C MET A 986 14.95 -9.12 -39.04
N VAL A 987 14.26 -9.51 -37.99
CA VAL A 987 13.08 -8.84 -37.48
C VAL A 987 13.39 -8.36 -36.07
N VAL A 988 13.21 -7.07 -35.83
CA VAL A 988 13.30 -6.47 -34.49
C VAL A 988 11.88 -6.26 -33.99
N ALA A 989 11.60 -6.75 -32.78
CA ALA A 989 10.31 -6.68 -32.11
C ALA A 989 10.49 -6.26 -30.66
N MET A 990 9.37 -6.01 -29.96
CA MET A 990 9.37 -5.86 -28.50
C MET A 990 8.87 -7.14 -27.85
N PHE A 991 9.43 -7.47 -26.69
CA PHE A 991 9.07 -8.67 -25.95
C PHE A 991 7.58 -8.67 -25.56
N GLY A 992 6.84 -9.73 -25.90
CA GLY A 992 5.41 -9.77 -25.61
C GLY A 992 4.57 -8.81 -26.43
N ARG A 993 5.06 -8.37 -27.61
CA ARG A 993 4.30 -7.52 -28.52
C ARG A 993 4.29 -8.13 -29.92
N PRO A 994 3.21 -8.83 -30.31
CA PRO A 994 3.16 -9.51 -31.60
C PRO A 994 3.13 -8.53 -32.81
N GLY A 995 2.68 -7.29 -32.59
CA GLY A 995 2.58 -6.24 -33.62
C GLY A 995 3.72 -5.22 -33.61
N GLY A 996 3.86 -4.48 -34.72
CA GLY A 996 4.80 -3.34 -34.85
C GLY A 996 6.26 -3.71 -35.11
N ASN A 997 6.49 -4.94 -35.58
CA ASN A 997 7.83 -5.46 -35.85
C ASN A 997 8.51 -4.76 -37.04
N VAL A 998 9.82 -4.55 -36.94
CA VAL A 998 10.64 -3.91 -37.97
C VAL A 998 11.47 -4.97 -38.69
N THR A 999 11.17 -5.19 -39.97
CA THR A 999 11.94 -6.10 -40.81
C THR A 999 13.10 -5.36 -41.46
N VAL A 1000 14.31 -5.87 -41.28
CA VAL A 1000 15.54 -5.30 -41.84
C VAL A 1000 16.16 -6.29 -42.82
N ALA A 1001 16.26 -5.90 -44.09
CA ALA A 1001 16.98 -6.66 -45.11
C ALA A 1001 18.50 -6.50 -44.92
N LEU A 1002 19.24 -7.60 -45.09
CA LEU A 1002 20.70 -7.58 -45.00
C LEU A 1002 21.35 -7.43 -46.40
N PRO A 1003 22.53 -6.79 -46.51
CA PRO A 1003 23.13 -6.39 -47.80
C PRO A 1003 23.69 -7.49 -48.70
#